data_AF-A0A1C5N753-F1
#
_entry.id   AF-A0A1C5N753-F1
#
_cell.length_a   1.000
_cell.length_b   1.000
_cell.length_c   1.000
_cell.angle_alpha   90.00
_cell.angle_beta   90.00
_cell.angle_gamma   90.00
#
_symmetry.space_group_name_H-M   'P 1'
#
loop_
_entity.id
_entity.type
_entity.pdbx_description
1 polymer ?
#
loop_
_entity_poly.entity_id
_entity_poly.type
_entity_poly.pdbx_seq_one_letter_code
_entity_poly.pdbx_strand_id
1 'polypeptide(L)'
;MNIKVTSKIITAIYVANLIATDYSFALENNADMTTDETSIVNQSVVKSSNIMCIDTQSSVVNNEDVEVKGWSLNTSGVSQVKVYVDGRYHGNANIGGSRADVNAVYPGYPGGENSGYSYTIDKNTISKGEHIIKVESIGVDGSVDYREISIYMEKPENLMCIDTQSSVVNNENIEVRGWSLNISGVSQVKIYVDGKYYADANTGISRLDVNEVYPGYPGGENSGYSYILDKDRLTKGEHIIKVESIGNDGSIDYREISIYMEKPENRMCIDTQSSVINNENIEVRGWSLNTSGVSQVKIYVDGNYYANANIGGSRPDVDAAYPGYPGGKNSGYSYIIDKNTLTKGNHIIKVESIGTDGSVDSREISINLEKPDPITCIDSPNGNYIVNNNDLTLRGWAVNASGVNHIKVYVDGEYCGNANIGGSRLDVNSIYPQYPNSANSGFSYSIDYKKLSSGSHTIKVEVYGNDGSVSVATTQLNELKVIESNILDFTFDKHVQKQIEKGSNKIWSTNSSGNSVYVNATDEEVRWYMDYNSFKDSNKDMFQFLKINTFRNLKSAKELNDFLDTVLKNPNTNSLSGQGEAFINAAQKYNIDPLYLVAHALWETGYGSSTLSKGVTLTTDHKGNVLETPVTVYNFFGIAAVDNNVISGGASKAYQEGWTTPQKAIEGGAKWISENYIHRAKFNQNTLYKMRWYYDTTNGNWHQYATDINWSRGIAGLMYRMSSIYDINSVQMTYEVPNYSQNYFVKTINKILQIIGGE
;
A
#
# COMPACT_ATOMS: atom_id res chain seq x y z
N MET A 1 -6.51 -24.21 -10.39
CA MET A 1 -6.55 -24.04 -11.86
C MET A 1 -8.00 -24.07 -12.33
N ASN A 2 -8.53 -22.96 -12.81
CA ASN A 2 -9.71 -22.96 -13.65
C ASN A 2 -9.58 -21.76 -14.59
N ILE A 3 -8.95 -22.00 -15.74
CA ILE A 3 -8.61 -20.98 -16.72
C ILE A 3 -9.66 -21.06 -17.83
N LYS A 4 -10.43 -19.99 -18.04
CA LYS A 4 -11.12 -19.77 -19.31
C LYS A 4 -10.77 -18.39 -19.85
N VAL A 5 -10.45 -18.40 -21.14
CA VAL A 5 -9.68 -17.38 -21.85
C VAL A 5 -10.61 -16.57 -22.73
N THR A 6 -10.44 -15.24 -22.68
CA THR A 6 -10.79 -14.18 -23.65
C THR A 6 -11.98 -14.36 -24.62
N SER A 7 -12.80 -13.31 -24.72
CA SER A 7 -12.95 -12.62 -26.02
C SER A 7 -13.37 -11.16 -25.84
N LYS A 8 -12.54 -10.23 -26.34
CA LYS A 8 -12.97 -8.92 -26.86
C LYS A 8 -13.13 -9.09 -28.37
N ILE A 9 -14.16 -8.51 -28.99
CA ILE A 9 -14.10 -7.92 -30.35
C ILE A 9 -15.45 -7.21 -30.70
N ILE A 10 -15.36 -5.91 -31.05
CA ILE A 10 -16.01 -5.14 -32.14
C ILE A 10 -17.50 -5.50 -32.49
N THR A 11 -18.52 -4.62 -32.62
CA THR A 11 -18.76 -3.40 -33.45
C THR A 11 -20.21 -2.92 -33.10
N ALA A 12 -20.77 -1.73 -33.38
CA ALA A 12 -20.34 -0.35 -33.72
C ALA A 12 -21.59 0.59 -33.61
N ILE A 13 -21.39 1.90 -33.41
CA ILE A 13 -22.37 2.94 -33.82
C ILE A 13 -21.59 4.11 -34.44
N TYR A 14 -22.01 4.56 -35.63
CA TYR A 14 -21.43 5.68 -36.36
C TYR A 14 -22.49 6.73 -36.69
N VAL A 15 -22.04 7.98 -36.67
CA VAL A 15 -22.71 9.28 -36.80
C VAL A 15 -23.58 9.46 -38.05
N ALA A 16 -24.75 10.14 -37.90
CA ALA A 16 -25.29 11.20 -38.78
C ALA A 16 -26.52 11.84 -38.10
N ASN A 17 -26.54 13.10 -37.65
CA ASN A 17 -26.53 14.40 -38.37
C ASN A 17 -27.66 14.61 -39.39
N LEU A 18 -28.50 15.62 -39.12
CA LEU A 18 -29.05 16.54 -40.12
C LEU A 18 -29.30 17.92 -39.47
N ILE A 19 -29.25 18.97 -40.29
CA ILE A 19 -28.90 20.36 -39.94
C ILE A 19 -29.96 21.29 -40.57
N ALA A 20 -29.97 22.57 -40.17
CA ALA A 20 -30.51 23.72 -40.92
C ALA A 20 -32.05 23.89 -40.89
N THR A 21 -32.63 25.10 -40.91
CA THR A 21 -32.08 26.48 -40.93
C THR A 21 -33.15 27.48 -40.46
N ASP A 22 -32.81 28.34 -39.51
CA ASP A 22 -32.61 29.79 -39.69
C ASP A 22 -33.69 30.70 -40.37
N TYR A 23 -33.75 31.94 -39.83
CA TYR A 23 -34.26 33.22 -40.38
C TYR A 23 -35.70 33.80 -40.16
N SER A 24 -35.65 35.09 -39.77
CA SER A 24 -36.50 36.26 -40.10
C SER A 24 -37.80 36.60 -39.34
N PHE A 25 -37.67 37.57 -38.42
CA PHE A 25 -38.16 38.96 -38.51
C PHE A 25 -39.67 39.24 -38.77
N ALA A 26 -40.31 39.92 -37.81
CA ALA A 26 -41.45 40.81 -38.06
C ALA A 26 -41.61 41.85 -36.92
N LEU A 27 -41.17 43.08 -37.18
CA LEU A 27 -41.73 44.29 -36.56
C LEU A 27 -42.75 44.86 -37.55
N GLU A 28 -43.92 45.28 -37.04
CA GLU A 28 -44.95 46.12 -37.67
C GLU A 28 -45.39 45.86 -39.12
N ASN A 29 -46.70 45.78 -39.33
CA ASN A 29 -47.34 46.58 -40.39
C ASN A 29 -48.84 46.82 -40.15
N ASN A 30 -49.32 47.92 -40.75
CA ASN A 30 -50.65 48.51 -40.56
C ASN A 30 -51.73 47.98 -41.50
N ALA A 31 -52.99 48.26 -41.11
CA ALA A 31 -54.18 48.37 -41.97
C ALA A 31 -54.65 47.08 -42.69
N ASP A 32 -55.85 46.99 -43.26
CA ASP A 32 -56.93 47.97 -43.46
C ASP A 32 -58.28 47.21 -43.53
N MET A 33 -59.42 47.90 -43.35
CA MET A 33 -60.57 47.87 -44.28
C MET A 33 -61.84 48.57 -43.74
N THR A 34 -62.08 49.78 -44.28
CA THR A 34 -63.32 50.21 -45.01
C THR A 34 -64.64 50.43 -44.24
N THR A 35 -65.55 51.33 -44.64
CA THR A 35 -65.81 52.04 -45.93
C THR A 35 -66.28 53.49 -45.73
N ASP A 36 -65.94 54.39 -46.67
CA ASP A 36 -66.74 55.53 -47.22
C ASP A 36 -67.39 56.59 -46.28
N GLU A 37 -67.65 57.85 -46.69
CA GLU A 37 -67.74 58.44 -48.04
C GLU A 37 -67.28 59.94 -48.07
N THR A 38 -67.20 60.52 -49.27
CA THR A 38 -66.55 61.78 -49.67
C THR A 38 -67.09 63.12 -49.11
N SER A 39 -66.22 64.15 -48.94
CA SER A 39 -66.08 65.32 -49.87
C SER A 39 -65.69 66.73 -49.29
N ILE A 40 -65.00 67.54 -50.12
CA ILE A 40 -64.82 69.04 -50.16
C ILE A 40 -63.87 69.80 -49.18
N VAL A 41 -62.65 70.06 -49.66
CA VAL A 41 -61.90 71.36 -49.77
C VAL A 41 -62.08 72.49 -48.71
N ASN A 42 -61.00 72.85 -47.96
CA ASN A 42 -60.33 74.18 -48.01
C ASN A 42 -59.06 74.32 -47.12
N GLN A 43 -58.25 75.36 -47.38
CA GLN A 43 -56.94 75.66 -46.74
C GLN A 43 -57.03 76.19 -45.28
N SER A 44 -56.03 75.89 -44.43
CA SER A 44 -55.41 76.88 -43.49
C SER A 44 -54.20 76.35 -42.67
N VAL A 45 -53.19 77.22 -42.53
CA VAL A 45 -52.11 77.35 -41.51
C VAL A 45 -51.63 76.11 -40.70
N VAL A 46 -50.33 75.80 -40.78
CA VAL A 46 -49.63 74.74 -40.03
C VAL A 46 -49.17 75.20 -38.63
N LYS A 47 -49.30 74.34 -37.61
CA LYS A 47 -48.75 74.51 -36.24
C LYS A 47 -47.80 73.34 -35.89
N SER A 48 -46.93 73.52 -34.89
CA SER A 48 -46.08 72.45 -34.34
C SER A 48 -46.90 71.43 -33.56
N SER A 49 -46.52 70.15 -33.62
CA SER A 49 -47.38 69.04 -33.16
C SER A 49 -47.60 68.95 -31.64
N ASN A 50 -46.60 69.28 -30.82
CA ASN A 50 -46.69 69.18 -29.36
C ASN A 50 -45.86 70.29 -28.69
N ILE A 51 -46.41 70.94 -27.67
CA ILE A 51 -45.71 71.91 -26.81
C ILE A 51 -46.20 71.77 -25.37
N MET A 52 -45.28 71.74 -24.41
CA MET A 52 -45.60 71.61 -22.99
C MET A 52 -44.65 72.40 -22.08
N CYS A 53 -45.12 72.66 -20.87
CA CYS A 53 -44.38 73.31 -19.79
C CYS A 53 -44.66 72.60 -18.47
N ILE A 54 -43.63 72.44 -17.63
CA ILE A 54 -43.77 72.12 -16.21
C ILE A 54 -43.77 73.47 -15.48
N ASP A 55 -44.87 73.79 -14.81
CA ASP A 55 -44.99 75.01 -14.00
C ASP A 55 -44.40 74.81 -12.58
N THR A 56 -44.27 73.57 -12.13
CA THR A 56 -43.52 73.21 -10.93
C THR A 56 -42.07 73.67 -11.07
N GLN A 57 -41.64 74.57 -10.19
CA GLN A 57 -40.28 75.09 -10.20
C GLN A 57 -39.29 74.06 -9.65
N SER A 58 -38.05 74.11 -10.14
CA SER A 58 -36.93 73.43 -9.48
C SER A 58 -36.72 74.06 -8.11
N SER A 59 -36.85 73.26 -7.05
CA SER A 59 -36.80 73.73 -5.66
C SER A 59 -36.26 72.65 -4.72
N VAL A 60 -35.90 73.09 -3.51
CA VAL A 60 -35.78 72.19 -2.35
C VAL A 60 -37.20 71.89 -1.85
N VAL A 61 -37.51 70.61 -1.66
CA VAL A 61 -38.78 70.13 -1.09
C VAL A 61 -38.51 69.59 0.32
N ASN A 62 -39.10 70.23 1.33
CA ASN A 62 -38.81 69.97 2.74
C ASN A 62 -39.71 68.88 3.33
N ASN A 63 -39.47 67.63 2.95
CA ASN A 63 -40.22 66.45 3.43
C ASN A 63 -41.75 66.60 3.29
N GLU A 64 -42.18 67.10 2.13
CA GLU A 64 -43.56 67.25 1.69
C GLU A 64 -43.79 66.53 0.35
N ASP A 65 -45.03 66.25 0.00
CA ASP A 65 -45.38 65.60 -1.27
C ASP A 65 -45.06 66.52 -2.45
N VAL A 66 -44.50 65.97 -3.53
CA VAL A 66 -44.07 66.78 -4.67
C VAL A 66 -45.23 66.97 -5.64
N GLU A 67 -45.72 68.20 -5.76
CA GLU A 67 -46.79 68.53 -6.70
C GLU A 67 -46.21 68.90 -8.08
N VAL A 68 -46.46 68.03 -9.06
CA VAL A 68 -46.01 68.15 -10.45
C VAL A 68 -47.17 68.67 -11.30
N LYS A 69 -47.12 69.95 -11.65
CA LYS A 69 -48.13 70.68 -12.42
C LYS A 69 -47.54 71.31 -13.66
N GLY A 70 -48.41 71.60 -14.62
CA GLY A 70 -48.01 72.26 -15.86
C GLY A 70 -49.18 72.37 -16.83
N TRP A 71 -48.82 72.56 -18.10
CA TRP A 71 -49.76 72.50 -19.22
C TRP A 71 -49.13 71.78 -20.41
N SER A 72 -49.98 71.17 -21.23
CA SER A 72 -49.58 70.54 -22.48
C SER A 72 -50.62 70.75 -23.57
N LEU A 73 -50.14 71.04 -24.78
CA LEU A 73 -50.94 71.23 -25.99
C LEU A 73 -50.38 70.36 -27.10
N ASN A 74 -51.23 69.52 -27.69
CA ASN A 74 -50.88 68.72 -28.85
C ASN A 74 -51.91 68.95 -29.96
N THR A 75 -51.49 69.01 -31.24
CA THR A 75 -52.40 69.27 -32.38
C THR A 75 -53.47 68.20 -32.57
N SER A 76 -53.23 66.97 -32.09
CA SER A 76 -54.22 65.89 -32.04
C SER A 76 -55.07 65.88 -30.77
N GLY A 77 -54.79 66.79 -29.82
CA GLY A 77 -55.24 66.70 -28.42
C GLY A 77 -54.31 65.85 -27.57
N VAL A 78 -54.27 66.10 -26.26
CA VAL A 78 -53.44 65.34 -25.32
C VAL A 78 -54.19 64.09 -24.84
N SER A 79 -53.60 62.92 -25.04
CA SER A 79 -54.15 61.63 -24.60
C SER A 79 -53.81 61.32 -23.14
N GLN A 80 -52.54 61.56 -22.75
CA GLN A 80 -52.05 61.30 -21.40
C GLN A 80 -50.79 62.12 -21.13
N VAL A 81 -50.53 62.38 -19.85
CA VAL A 81 -49.26 62.94 -19.36
C VAL A 81 -48.71 61.97 -18.32
N LYS A 82 -47.48 61.48 -18.52
CA LYS A 82 -46.80 60.53 -17.63
C LYS A 82 -45.76 61.23 -16.78
N VAL A 83 -45.62 60.79 -15.53
CA VAL A 83 -44.62 61.29 -14.59
C VAL A 83 -43.66 60.15 -14.22
N TYR A 84 -42.37 60.45 -14.30
CA TYR A 84 -41.27 59.58 -13.93
C TYR A 84 -40.37 60.30 -12.93
N VAL A 85 -39.80 59.56 -11.97
CA VAL A 85 -38.76 60.04 -11.05
C VAL A 85 -37.52 59.16 -11.26
N ASP A 86 -36.37 59.77 -11.54
CA ASP A 86 -35.10 59.08 -11.84
C ASP A 86 -35.23 57.98 -12.92
N GLY A 87 -36.08 58.25 -13.92
CA GLY A 87 -36.41 57.33 -15.01
C GLY A 87 -37.41 56.21 -14.66
N ARG A 88 -37.78 56.04 -13.38
CA ARG A 88 -38.84 55.09 -12.97
C ARG A 88 -40.22 55.72 -13.18
N TYR A 89 -41.14 54.99 -13.81
CA TYR A 89 -42.53 55.43 -13.98
C TYR A 89 -43.27 55.46 -12.63
N HIS A 90 -43.84 56.60 -12.27
CA HIS A 90 -44.65 56.79 -11.06
C HIS A 90 -46.15 56.77 -11.35
N GLY A 91 -46.60 57.37 -12.47
CA GLY A 91 -48.02 57.32 -12.85
C GLY A 91 -48.41 58.26 -13.98
N ASN A 92 -49.70 58.26 -14.30
CA ASN A 92 -50.33 59.23 -15.18
C ASN A 92 -50.83 60.43 -14.35
N ALA A 93 -50.53 61.63 -14.81
CA ALA A 93 -51.09 62.87 -14.30
C ALA A 93 -52.58 63.01 -14.67
N ASN A 94 -53.34 63.69 -13.81
CA ASN A 94 -54.68 64.13 -14.13
C ASN A 94 -54.60 65.27 -15.16
N ILE A 95 -55.25 65.11 -16.31
CA ILE A 95 -55.30 66.11 -17.38
C ILE A 95 -56.69 66.76 -17.46
N GLY A 96 -56.80 67.95 -18.06
CA GLY A 96 -58.07 68.67 -18.22
C GLY A 96 -58.23 69.90 -17.30
N GLY A 97 -57.15 70.36 -16.66
CA GLY A 97 -57.19 71.55 -15.80
C GLY A 97 -57.30 72.85 -16.60
N SER A 98 -58.16 73.78 -16.18
CA SER A 98 -58.40 75.01 -16.96
C SER A 98 -57.18 75.91 -17.04
N ARG A 99 -56.85 76.34 -18.27
CA ARG A 99 -55.70 77.16 -18.68
C ARG A 99 -56.07 78.12 -19.82
N ALA A 100 -57.04 78.99 -19.54
CA ALA A 100 -57.47 80.04 -20.46
C ALA A 100 -56.33 81.01 -20.84
N ASP A 101 -55.34 81.20 -19.96
CA ASP A 101 -54.10 81.93 -20.20
C ASP A 101 -53.27 81.30 -21.33
N VAL A 102 -53.08 79.98 -21.28
CA VAL A 102 -52.33 79.22 -22.28
C VAL A 102 -53.09 79.21 -23.61
N ASN A 103 -54.42 79.04 -23.60
CA ASN A 103 -55.22 79.09 -24.81
C ASN A 103 -55.26 80.48 -25.46
N ALA A 104 -55.12 81.57 -24.68
CA ALA A 104 -55.04 82.92 -25.23
C ALA A 104 -53.70 83.17 -25.96
N VAL A 105 -52.60 82.57 -25.50
CA VAL A 105 -51.27 82.69 -26.12
C VAL A 105 -51.08 81.70 -27.28
N TYR A 106 -51.61 80.48 -27.14
CA TYR A 106 -51.52 79.41 -28.14
C TYR A 106 -52.92 78.94 -28.58
N PRO A 107 -53.73 79.79 -29.22
CA PRO A 107 -55.13 79.48 -29.52
C PRO A 107 -55.28 78.37 -30.56
N GLY A 108 -56.34 77.56 -30.42
CA GLY A 108 -56.76 76.56 -31.41
C GLY A 108 -55.92 75.29 -31.42
N TYR A 109 -55.46 74.85 -30.26
CA TYR A 109 -55.11 73.44 -30.00
C TYR A 109 -56.35 72.75 -29.38
N PRO A 110 -56.66 71.48 -29.72
CA PRO A 110 -57.78 70.76 -29.12
C PRO A 110 -57.67 70.70 -27.60
N GLY A 111 -58.73 71.11 -26.91
CA GLY A 111 -58.75 71.16 -25.44
C GLY A 111 -57.89 72.27 -24.82
N GLY A 112 -57.42 73.26 -25.58
CA GLY A 112 -56.45 74.26 -25.11
C GLY A 112 -56.87 75.02 -23.84
N GLU A 113 -58.15 75.34 -23.68
CA GLU A 113 -58.72 75.97 -22.47
C GLU A 113 -58.64 75.11 -21.21
N ASN A 114 -58.37 73.81 -21.37
CA ASN A 114 -58.27 72.78 -20.32
C ASN A 114 -56.94 71.99 -20.44
N SER A 115 -55.89 72.65 -20.91
CA SER A 115 -54.57 72.05 -21.18
C SER A 115 -53.71 71.76 -19.95
N GLY A 116 -54.18 72.12 -18.76
CA GLY A 116 -53.47 71.90 -17.50
C GLY A 116 -53.42 70.43 -17.09
N TYR A 117 -52.32 70.05 -16.45
CA TYR A 117 -52.17 68.74 -15.80
C TYR A 117 -51.66 68.87 -14.35
N SER A 118 -51.94 67.85 -13.53
CA SER A 118 -51.44 67.73 -12.15
C SER A 118 -51.21 66.29 -11.71
N TYR A 119 -50.13 66.06 -10.97
CA TYR A 119 -49.80 64.79 -10.31
C TYR A 119 -49.12 65.08 -8.98
N THR A 120 -49.32 64.21 -7.99
CA THR A 120 -48.68 64.33 -6.67
C THR A 120 -47.82 63.09 -6.45
N ILE A 121 -46.52 63.29 -6.24
CA ILE A 121 -45.62 62.21 -5.85
C ILE A 121 -45.57 62.14 -4.32
N ASP A 122 -46.00 61.01 -3.77
CA ASP A 122 -45.91 60.70 -2.34
C ASP A 122 -44.45 60.79 -1.87
N LYS A 123 -44.18 61.68 -0.90
CA LYS A 123 -42.84 61.91 -0.36
C LYS A 123 -42.17 60.66 0.19
N ASN A 124 -42.94 59.66 0.64
CA ASN A 124 -42.40 58.41 1.18
C ASN A 124 -41.82 57.50 0.07
N THR A 125 -42.06 57.81 -1.20
CA THR A 125 -41.55 57.07 -2.36
C THR A 125 -40.26 57.63 -2.97
N ILE A 126 -39.80 58.79 -2.49
CA ILE A 126 -38.55 59.47 -2.89
C ILE A 126 -37.59 59.46 -1.70
N SER A 127 -36.29 59.25 -1.91
CA SER A 127 -35.27 59.29 -0.84
C SER A 127 -34.82 60.74 -0.52
N LYS A 128 -33.76 60.92 0.28
CA LYS A 128 -33.11 62.23 0.50
C LYS A 128 -32.07 62.45 -0.58
N GLY A 129 -32.09 63.59 -1.27
CA GLY A 129 -31.10 63.92 -2.29
C GLY A 129 -31.67 64.65 -3.51
N GLU A 130 -30.87 64.73 -4.58
CA GLU A 130 -31.29 65.28 -5.87
C GLU A 130 -32.02 64.20 -6.70
N HIS A 131 -33.15 64.58 -7.28
CA HIS A 131 -34.00 63.70 -8.10
C HIS A 131 -34.45 64.40 -9.38
N ILE A 132 -34.50 63.66 -10.49
CA ILE A 132 -34.96 64.18 -11.79
C ILE A 132 -36.41 63.75 -12.03
N ILE A 133 -37.31 64.71 -12.15
CA ILE A 133 -38.71 64.49 -12.53
C ILE A 133 -38.85 64.73 -14.02
N LYS A 134 -39.12 63.66 -14.77
CA LYS A 134 -39.49 63.75 -16.19
C LYS A 134 -41.01 63.72 -16.33
N VAL A 135 -41.55 64.72 -17.02
CA VAL A 135 -42.96 64.74 -17.44
C VAL A 135 -43.02 64.57 -18.96
N GLU A 136 -43.78 63.58 -19.41
CA GLU A 136 -43.89 63.17 -20.81
C GLU A 136 -45.35 63.30 -21.27
N SER A 137 -45.61 64.16 -22.24
CA SER A 137 -46.96 64.37 -22.79
C SER A 137 -47.12 63.66 -24.13
N ILE A 138 -48.19 62.88 -24.24
CA ILE A 138 -48.48 62.03 -25.39
C ILE A 138 -49.78 62.50 -26.05
N GLY A 139 -49.72 62.79 -27.35
CA GLY A 139 -50.87 63.13 -28.18
C GLY A 139 -51.79 61.95 -28.45
N VAL A 140 -53.01 62.22 -28.92
CA VAL A 140 -53.94 61.18 -29.42
C VAL A 140 -53.39 60.49 -30.68
N ASP A 141 -52.57 61.20 -31.46
CA ASP A 141 -51.80 60.65 -32.60
C ASP A 141 -50.54 59.85 -32.19
N GLY A 142 -50.27 59.72 -30.88
CA GLY A 142 -49.09 59.03 -30.36
C GLY A 142 -47.80 59.86 -30.38
N SER A 143 -47.82 61.12 -30.83
CA SER A 143 -46.65 61.99 -30.77
C SER A 143 -46.29 62.36 -29.33
N VAL A 144 -44.99 62.40 -29.02
CA VAL A 144 -44.47 62.59 -27.65
C VAL A 144 -43.58 63.83 -27.59
N ASP A 145 -43.76 64.63 -26.54
CA ASP A 145 -42.79 65.63 -26.08
C ASP A 145 -42.56 65.44 -24.57
N TYR A 146 -41.43 65.88 -24.03
CA TYR A 146 -41.14 65.77 -22.60
C TYR A 146 -40.32 66.94 -22.07
N ARG A 147 -40.46 67.21 -20.77
CA ARG A 147 -39.62 68.16 -20.03
C ARG A 147 -39.14 67.51 -18.75
N GLU A 148 -38.03 68.02 -18.22
CA GLU A 148 -37.41 67.53 -16.99
C GLU A 148 -37.17 68.71 -16.06
N ILE A 149 -37.33 68.48 -14.76
CA ILE A 149 -36.88 69.37 -13.69
C ILE A 149 -36.08 68.55 -12.67
N SER A 150 -35.00 69.12 -12.12
CA SER A 150 -34.39 68.61 -10.90
C SER A 150 -35.11 69.18 -9.69
N ILE A 151 -35.32 68.36 -8.67
CA ILE A 151 -35.67 68.79 -7.31
C ILE A 151 -34.63 68.27 -6.32
N TYR A 152 -34.53 68.90 -5.15
CA TYR A 152 -33.76 68.37 -4.03
C TYR A 152 -34.71 68.04 -2.88
N MET A 153 -34.86 66.76 -2.53
CA MET A 153 -35.70 66.30 -1.44
C MET A 153 -34.89 66.36 -0.13
N GLU A 154 -35.19 67.35 0.71
CA GLU A 154 -34.59 67.50 2.03
C GLU A 154 -35.42 66.76 3.08
N LYS A 155 -34.77 65.89 3.85
CA LYS A 155 -35.39 65.05 4.89
C LYS A 155 -34.54 65.01 6.16
N PRO A 156 -35.19 64.80 7.33
CA PRO A 156 -34.52 64.45 8.58
C PRO A 156 -33.56 63.26 8.39
N GLU A 157 -32.48 63.23 9.17
CA GLU A 157 -31.54 62.12 9.14
C GLU A 157 -32.10 60.90 9.85
N ASN A 158 -31.67 59.70 9.46
CA ASN A 158 -31.97 58.50 10.21
C ASN A 158 -31.25 58.56 11.56
N LEU A 159 -31.94 58.19 12.64
CA LEU A 159 -31.42 58.25 14.00
C LEU A 159 -31.50 56.86 14.64
N MET A 160 -30.46 56.44 15.35
CA MET A 160 -30.51 55.21 16.14
C MET A 160 -29.56 55.25 17.32
N CYS A 161 -29.89 54.46 18.34
CA CYS A 161 -29.12 54.30 19.57
C CYS A 161 -29.09 52.83 19.99
N ILE A 162 -27.95 52.37 20.50
CA ILE A 162 -27.83 51.11 21.24
C ILE A 162 -27.85 51.49 22.73
N ASP A 163 -28.89 51.06 23.45
CA ASP A 163 -29.03 51.33 24.89
C ASP A 163 -28.26 50.30 25.74
N THR A 164 -27.81 49.20 25.13
CA THR A 164 -26.91 48.22 25.75
C THR A 164 -25.53 48.84 25.98
N GLN A 165 -25.08 48.82 27.24
CA GLN A 165 -23.81 49.43 27.63
C GLN A 165 -22.60 48.53 27.30
N SER A 166 -21.53 49.14 26.79
CA SER A 166 -20.21 48.52 26.75
C SER A 166 -19.76 48.16 28.18
N SER A 167 -19.55 46.86 28.41
CA SER A 167 -19.28 46.31 29.74
C SER A 167 -18.52 44.98 29.66
N VAL A 168 -18.01 44.54 30.80
CA VAL A 168 -17.54 43.15 31.00
C VAL A 168 -18.75 42.29 31.35
N VAL A 169 -18.93 41.18 30.63
CA VAL A 169 -20.06 40.27 30.77
C VAL A 169 -19.55 38.92 31.28
N ASN A 170 -20.02 38.51 32.46
CA ASN A 170 -19.50 37.35 33.19
C ASN A 170 -20.22 36.05 32.81
N ASN A 171 -20.01 35.54 31.60
CA ASN A 171 -20.62 34.30 31.09
C ASN A 171 -22.16 34.28 31.26
N GLU A 172 -22.81 35.36 30.83
CA GLU A 172 -24.27 35.54 30.79
C GLU A 172 -24.73 35.96 29.39
N ASN A 173 -26.01 35.74 29.07
CA ASN A 173 -26.59 36.17 27.80
C ASN A 173 -26.70 37.70 27.75
N ILE A 174 -26.50 38.29 26.56
CA ILE A 174 -26.47 39.75 26.39
C ILE A 174 -27.76 40.22 25.72
N GLU A 175 -28.53 41.06 26.41
CA GLU A 175 -29.63 41.79 25.76
C GLU A 175 -29.07 42.96 24.94
N VAL A 176 -29.13 42.84 23.62
CA VAL A 176 -28.84 43.92 22.67
C VAL A 176 -30.15 44.63 22.37
N ARG A 177 -30.30 45.86 22.86
CA ARG A 177 -31.53 46.65 22.76
C ARG A 177 -31.23 48.12 22.46
N GLY A 178 -32.24 48.83 21.99
CA GLY A 178 -32.11 50.24 21.63
C GLY A 178 -33.35 50.76 20.94
N TRP A 179 -33.16 51.78 20.10
CA TRP A 179 -34.21 52.36 19.25
C TRP A 179 -33.65 52.79 17.90
N SER A 180 -34.51 52.80 16.87
CA SER A 180 -34.18 53.32 15.56
C SER A 180 -35.37 54.03 14.92
N LEU A 181 -35.08 55.17 14.30
CA LEU A 181 -35.98 56.04 13.56
C LEU A 181 -35.46 56.16 12.13
N ASN A 182 -36.31 55.85 11.17
CA ASN A 182 -36.05 56.03 9.75
C ASN A 182 -37.22 56.80 9.13
N ILE A 183 -36.95 57.76 8.25
CA ILE A 183 -37.99 58.62 7.69
C ILE A 183 -38.96 57.88 6.74
N SER A 184 -38.56 56.74 6.17
CA SER A 184 -39.44 55.82 5.43
C SER A 184 -40.16 54.81 6.34
N GLY A 185 -39.91 54.85 7.65
CA GLY A 185 -40.20 53.76 8.58
C GLY A 185 -39.13 52.68 8.58
N VAL A 186 -38.94 52.01 9.72
CA VAL A 186 -37.95 50.92 9.87
C VAL A 186 -38.53 49.63 9.32
N SER A 187 -37.81 49.00 8.38
CA SER A 187 -38.17 47.71 7.77
C SER A 187 -37.66 46.53 8.61
N GLN A 188 -36.43 46.61 9.09
CA GLN A 188 -35.74 45.56 9.84
C GLN A 188 -34.55 46.14 10.63
N VAL A 189 -34.18 45.50 11.73
CA VAL A 189 -32.95 45.78 12.48
C VAL A 189 -32.14 44.49 12.57
N LYS A 190 -30.88 44.54 12.14
CA LYS A 190 -29.96 43.40 12.08
C LYS A 190 -28.85 43.51 13.10
N ILE A 191 -28.45 42.37 13.64
CA ILE A 191 -27.34 42.27 14.57
C ILE A 191 -26.23 41.45 13.93
N TYR A 192 -25.03 42.01 14.02
CA TYR A 192 -23.79 41.37 13.60
C TYR A 192 -22.86 41.28 14.81
N VAL A 193 -22.15 40.16 14.92
CA VAL A 193 -21.08 39.96 15.91
C VAL A 193 -19.79 39.72 15.14
N ASP A 194 -18.75 40.50 15.45
CA ASP A 194 -17.44 40.48 14.79
C ASP A 194 -17.54 40.52 13.25
N GLY A 195 -18.43 41.39 12.75
CA GLY A 195 -18.71 41.59 11.33
C GLY A 195 -19.55 40.49 10.66
N LYS A 196 -19.92 39.42 11.37
CA LYS A 196 -20.78 38.34 10.83
C LYS A 196 -22.23 38.55 11.23
N TYR A 197 -23.15 38.41 10.27
CA TYR A 197 -24.59 38.43 10.54
C TYR A 197 -24.95 37.36 11.57
N TYR A 198 -25.65 37.76 12.63
CA TYR A 198 -26.01 36.90 13.75
C TYR A 198 -27.51 36.57 13.74
N ALA A 199 -28.36 37.58 13.66
CA ALA A 199 -29.83 37.49 13.62
C ALA A 199 -30.49 38.84 13.30
N ASP A 200 -31.77 38.81 12.94
CA ASP A 200 -32.66 39.97 12.98
C ASP A 200 -33.17 40.18 14.42
N ALA A 201 -33.28 41.44 14.85
CA ALA A 201 -33.81 41.83 16.15
C ALA A 201 -35.34 41.95 16.13
N ASN A 202 -35.98 41.77 17.30
CA ASN A 202 -37.41 42.04 17.42
C ASN A 202 -37.64 43.56 17.42
N THR A 203 -38.31 44.08 16.40
CA THR A 203 -38.67 45.50 16.26
C THR A 203 -40.11 45.77 16.69
N GLY A 204 -40.49 47.06 16.84
CA GLY A 204 -41.85 47.44 17.20
C GLY A 204 -42.08 47.58 18.71
N ILE A 205 -41.00 47.71 19.49
CA ILE A 205 -41.08 47.87 20.95
C ILE A 205 -41.39 49.33 21.29
N SER A 206 -42.34 49.57 22.19
CA SER A 206 -42.79 50.93 22.51
C SER A 206 -41.68 51.79 23.11
N ARG A 207 -41.52 53.01 22.57
CA ARG A 207 -40.53 54.04 22.93
C ARG A 207 -41.15 55.43 22.81
N LEU A 208 -42.14 55.69 23.67
CA LEU A 208 -42.81 56.99 23.76
C LEU A 208 -41.83 58.12 24.11
N ASP A 209 -40.83 57.83 24.94
CA ASP A 209 -39.74 58.75 25.30
C ASP A 209 -38.94 59.23 24.08
N VAL A 210 -38.65 58.32 23.14
CA VAL A 210 -37.95 58.65 21.88
C VAL A 210 -38.86 59.46 20.96
N ASN A 211 -40.14 59.11 20.88
CA ASN A 211 -41.13 59.81 20.04
C ASN A 211 -41.50 61.21 20.56
N GLU A 212 -41.43 61.46 21.87
CA GLU A 212 -41.58 62.80 22.47
C GLU A 212 -40.41 63.73 22.11
N VAL A 213 -39.19 63.20 22.04
CA VAL A 213 -37.98 63.97 21.70
C VAL A 213 -37.81 64.13 20.18
N TYR A 214 -38.15 63.09 19.41
CA TYR A 214 -38.02 63.04 17.95
C TYR A 214 -39.37 62.70 17.29
N PRO A 215 -40.37 63.59 17.36
CA PRO A 215 -41.68 63.37 16.75
C PRO A 215 -41.61 63.40 15.21
N GLY A 216 -42.53 62.69 14.56
CA GLY A 216 -42.76 62.78 13.11
C GLY A 216 -42.15 61.67 12.25
N TYR A 217 -41.43 60.72 12.85
CA TYR A 217 -40.98 59.51 12.15
C TYR A 217 -42.09 58.45 12.10
N PRO A 218 -42.31 57.77 10.95
CA PRO A 218 -43.29 56.67 10.86
C PRO A 218 -42.98 55.56 11.88
N GLY A 219 -43.94 55.27 12.76
CA GLY A 219 -43.80 54.26 13.81
C GLY A 219 -42.92 54.67 15.01
N GLY A 220 -42.59 55.96 15.18
CA GLY A 220 -41.68 56.44 16.23
C GLY A 220 -42.04 56.01 17.65
N GLU A 221 -43.34 55.94 17.98
CA GLU A 221 -43.88 55.41 19.24
C GLU A 221 -43.53 53.95 19.54
N ASN A 222 -43.13 53.18 18.51
CA ASN A 222 -42.73 51.77 18.54
C ASN A 222 -41.33 51.55 17.93
N SER A 223 -40.47 52.57 18.01
CA SER A 223 -39.12 52.58 17.43
C SER A 223 -38.09 51.66 18.12
N GLY A 224 -38.46 51.02 19.23
CA GLY A 224 -37.57 50.16 19.99
C GLY A 224 -37.29 48.81 19.32
N TYR A 225 -36.11 48.27 19.60
CA TYR A 225 -35.73 46.91 19.22
C TYR A 225 -35.04 46.16 20.37
N SER A 226 -35.12 44.83 20.38
CA SER A 226 -34.31 43.98 21.27
C SER A 226 -34.00 42.58 20.72
N TYR A 227 -32.91 42.00 21.19
CA TYR A 227 -32.49 40.63 20.92
C TYR A 227 -31.62 40.11 22.07
N ILE A 228 -31.61 38.79 22.30
CA ILE A 228 -30.76 38.15 23.31
C ILE A 228 -29.66 37.36 22.59
N LEU A 229 -28.42 37.84 22.64
CA LEU A 229 -27.25 37.08 22.19
C LEU A 229 -27.01 35.91 23.16
N ASP A 230 -26.81 34.74 22.56
CA ASP A 230 -26.50 33.50 23.26
C ASP A 230 -25.02 33.49 23.64
N LYS A 231 -24.75 33.48 24.95
CA LYS A 231 -23.40 33.48 25.50
C LYS A 231 -22.57 32.28 25.03
N ASP A 232 -23.20 31.14 24.72
CA ASP A 232 -22.50 29.92 24.36
C ASP A 232 -21.94 29.99 22.92
N ARG A 233 -22.43 30.93 22.10
CA ARG A 233 -21.93 31.24 20.76
C ARG A 233 -20.83 32.31 20.71
N LEU A 234 -20.45 32.87 21.86
CA LEU A 234 -19.38 33.87 22.00
C LEU A 234 -18.12 33.23 22.62
N THR A 235 -16.94 33.70 22.25
CA THR A 235 -15.66 33.25 22.83
C THR A 235 -15.33 34.06 24.09
N LYS A 236 -14.24 33.73 24.78
CA LYS A 236 -13.65 34.62 25.80
C LYS A 236 -12.91 35.76 25.09
N GLY A 237 -13.14 37.01 25.50
CA GLY A 237 -12.44 38.18 24.96
C GLY A 237 -13.37 39.29 24.47
N GLU A 238 -12.80 40.22 23.71
CA GLU A 238 -13.53 41.36 23.14
C GLU A 238 -14.37 40.93 21.91
N HIS A 239 -15.60 41.41 21.84
CA HIS A 239 -16.53 41.20 20.74
C HIS A 239 -17.16 42.52 20.30
N ILE A 240 -17.24 42.75 18.99
CA ILE A 240 -17.88 43.94 18.41
C ILE A 240 -19.31 43.57 18.00
N ILE A 241 -20.29 44.22 18.62
CA ILE A 241 -21.71 44.10 18.27
C ILE A 241 -22.08 45.30 17.40
N LYS A 242 -22.31 45.06 16.11
CA LYS A 242 -22.89 46.06 15.20
C LYS A 242 -24.39 45.85 15.11
N VAL A 243 -25.16 46.91 15.35
CA VAL A 243 -26.59 46.97 15.05
C VAL A 243 -26.78 47.82 13.81
N GLU A 244 -27.48 47.28 12.81
CA GLU A 244 -27.76 47.91 11.52
C GLU A 244 -29.27 48.06 11.35
N SER A 245 -29.76 49.27 11.12
CA SER A 245 -31.17 49.55 10.87
C SER A 245 -31.39 49.86 9.39
N ILE A 246 -32.41 49.25 8.81
CA ILE A 246 -32.73 49.35 7.38
C ILE A 246 -34.15 49.92 7.22
N GLY A 247 -34.28 50.99 6.46
CA GLY A 247 -35.55 51.64 6.13
C GLY A 247 -36.37 50.88 5.09
N ASN A 248 -37.65 51.22 4.98
CA ASN A 248 -38.52 50.72 3.90
C ASN A 248 -38.09 51.21 2.51
N ASP A 249 -37.39 52.34 2.43
CA ASP A 249 -36.73 52.85 1.22
C ASP A 249 -35.37 52.18 0.91
N GLY A 250 -34.90 51.26 1.78
CA GLY A 250 -33.61 50.60 1.67
C GLY A 250 -32.42 51.41 2.20
N SER A 251 -32.64 52.60 2.78
CA SER A 251 -31.58 53.35 3.48
C SER A 251 -31.07 52.59 4.71
N ILE A 252 -29.78 52.72 5.02
CA ILE A 252 -29.12 51.99 6.11
C ILE A 252 -28.41 52.98 7.05
N ASP A 253 -28.59 52.81 8.36
CA ASP A 253 -27.72 53.39 9.40
C ASP A 253 -27.22 52.27 10.33
N TYR A 254 -26.10 52.47 11.02
CA TYR A 254 -25.58 51.49 11.96
C TYR A 254 -24.83 52.11 13.14
N ARG A 255 -24.81 51.41 14.27
CA ARG A 255 -23.96 51.73 15.44
C ARG A 255 -23.26 50.47 15.92
N GLU A 256 -22.16 50.66 16.64
CA GLU A 256 -21.36 49.56 17.18
C GLU A 256 -21.11 49.78 18.67
N ILE A 257 -21.10 48.70 19.44
CA ILE A 257 -20.58 48.65 20.81
C ILE A 257 -19.54 47.54 20.91
N SER A 258 -18.49 47.77 21.71
CA SER A 258 -17.60 46.71 22.17
C SER A 258 -18.10 46.17 23.51
N ILE A 259 -18.03 44.85 23.69
CA ILE A 259 -18.23 44.16 24.96
C ILE A 259 -17.05 43.22 25.21
N TYR A 260 -16.75 42.93 26.48
CA TYR A 260 -15.75 41.92 26.84
C TYR A 260 -16.43 40.73 27.54
N MET A 261 -16.41 39.57 26.88
CA MET A 261 -16.97 38.34 27.41
C MET A 261 -15.93 37.64 28.29
N GLU A 262 -16.15 37.65 29.61
CA GLU A 262 -15.36 36.89 30.56
C GLU A 262 -15.98 35.50 30.76
N LYS A 263 -15.19 34.46 30.49
CA LYS A 263 -15.57 33.05 30.68
C LYS A 263 -14.55 32.35 31.58
N PRO A 264 -14.97 31.32 32.36
CA PRO A 264 -14.07 30.57 33.23
C PRO A 264 -13.02 29.81 32.41
N GLU A 265 -11.88 29.47 33.03
CA GLU A 265 -10.86 28.66 32.34
C GLU A 265 -11.39 27.26 32.00
N ASN A 266 -11.01 26.74 30.82
CA ASN A 266 -11.29 25.37 30.41
C ASN A 266 -10.73 24.37 31.44
N ARG A 267 -11.41 23.23 31.60
CA ARG A 267 -11.04 22.20 32.60
C ARG A 267 -11.18 20.81 32.02
N MET A 268 -10.28 19.92 32.41
CA MET A 268 -10.46 18.49 32.24
C MET A 268 -9.85 17.69 33.39
N CYS A 269 -10.22 16.43 33.49
CA CYS A 269 -9.63 15.44 34.39
C CYS A 269 -9.58 14.09 33.69
N ILE A 270 -8.50 13.35 33.89
CA ILE A 270 -8.42 11.93 33.57
C ILE A 270 -8.69 11.18 34.88
N ASP A 271 -9.81 10.45 34.95
CA ASP A 271 -10.20 9.67 36.13
C ASP A 271 -9.47 8.31 36.16
N THR A 272 -8.93 7.86 35.02
CA THR A 272 -8.03 6.71 34.93
C THR A 272 -6.74 6.99 35.70
N GLN A 273 -6.47 6.18 36.73
CA GLN A 273 -5.31 6.34 37.58
C GLN A 273 -4.05 5.74 36.96
N SER A 274 -2.91 6.42 37.10
CA SER A 274 -1.60 5.82 36.84
C SER A 274 -1.41 4.57 37.68
N SER A 275 -1.25 3.43 37.01
CA SER A 275 -1.28 2.11 37.61
C SER A 275 -0.47 1.11 36.78
N VAL A 276 -0.25 -0.08 37.36
CA VAL A 276 0.27 -1.24 36.64
C VAL A 276 -0.93 -2.07 36.17
N ILE A 277 -1.04 -2.32 34.87
CA ILE A 277 -2.12 -3.09 34.24
C ILE A 277 -1.56 -4.44 33.77
N ASN A 278 -2.15 -5.54 34.22
CA ASN A 278 -1.63 -6.89 34.02
C ASN A 278 -2.28 -7.57 32.81
N ASN A 279 -1.77 -7.27 31.60
CA ASN A 279 -2.25 -7.84 30.34
C ASN A 279 -3.78 -7.73 30.16
N GLU A 280 -4.32 -6.55 30.43
CA GLU A 280 -5.74 -6.19 30.28
C GLU A 280 -5.88 -4.92 29.44
N ASN A 281 -7.07 -4.69 28.87
CA ASN A 281 -7.36 -3.49 28.08
C ASN A 281 -7.42 -2.26 28.99
N ILE A 282 -7.00 -1.10 28.47
CA ILE A 282 -6.85 0.12 29.27
C ILE A 282 -8.09 1.00 29.05
N GLU A 283 -8.93 1.13 30.08
CA GLU A 283 -10.02 2.11 30.07
C GLU A 283 -9.46 3.52 30.33
N VAL A 284 -9.56 4.39 29.34
CA VAL A 284 -9.23 5.82 29.44
C VAL A 284 -10.53 6.59 29.57
N ARG A 285 -10.82 7.11 30.77
CA ARG A 285 -12.04 7.86 31.06
C ARG A 285 -11.78 9.09 31.92
N GLY A 286 -12.74 10.01 31.92
CA GLY A 286 -12.63 11.26 32.63
C GLY A 286 -13.79 12.20 32.33
N TRP A 287 -13.54 13.50 32.48
CA TRP A 287 -14.47 14.56 32.12
C TRP A 287 -13.75 15.77 31.53
N SER A 288 -14.42 16.52 30.68
CA SER A 288 -13.93 17.79 30.16
C SER A 288 -15.04 18.83 30.02
N LEU A 289 -14.71 20.06 30.42
CA LEU A 289 -15.51 21.26 30.36
C LEU A 289 -14.77 22.28 29.49
N ASN A 290 -15.40 22.68 28.40
CA ASN A 290 -14.92 23.74 27.53
C ASN A 290 -16.00 24.84 27.44
N THR A 291 -15.58 26.10 27.44
CA THR A 291 -16.47 27.26 27.46
C THR A 291 -17.23 27.54 26.16
N SER A 292 -16.81 26.92 25.05
CA SER A 292 -17.56 26.83 23.78
C SER A 292 -18.30 25.49 23.63
N GLY A 293 -18.28 24.64 24.67
CA GLY A 293 -18.70 23.24 24.60
C GLY A 293 -17.63 22.34 23.99
N VAL A 294 -17.61 21.06 24.36
CA VAL A 294 -16.62 20.09 23.86
C VAL A 294 -17.04 19.55 22.49
N SER A 295 -16.19 19.74 21.48
CA SER A 295 -16.38 19.20 20.13
C SER A 295 -15.89 17.76 20.00
N GLN A 296 -14.72 17.46 20.56
CA GLN A 296 -14.12 16.12 20.54
C GLN A 296 -13.09 15.97 21.66
N VAL A 297 -12.87 14.73 22.09
CA VAL A 297 -11.76 14.36 22.97
C VAL A 297 -10.89 13.33 22.23
N LYS A 298 -9.62 13.65 22.02
CA LYS A 298 -8.63 12.80 21.36
C LYS A 298 -7.75 12.08 22.38
N ILE A 299 -7.32 10.88 22.03
CA ILE A 299 -6.38 10.07 22.79
C ILE A 299 -5.15 9.84 21.92
N TYR A 300 -3.99 10.07 22.52
CA TYR A 300 -2.68 9.76 21.96
C TYR A 300 -1.96 8.80 22.90
N VAL A 301 -1.21 7.85 22.34
CA VAL A 301 -0.33 6.95 23.09
C VAL A 301 1.10 7.16 22.60
N ASP A 302 2.01 7.43 23.53
CA ASP A 302 3.42 7.75 23.29
C ASP A 302 3.62 8.86 22.24
N GLY A 303 2.76 9.89 22.30
CA GLY A 303 2.72 11.02 21.39
C GLY A 303 2.02 10.77 20.04
N ASN A 304 1.66 9.53 19.71
CA ASN A 304 0.99 9.19 18.46
C ASN A 304 -0.53 9.21 18.63
N TYR A 305 -1.27 9.82 17.69
CA TYR A 305 -2.74 9.80 17.71
C TYR A 305 -3.25 8.36 17.63
N TYR A 306 -4.10 7.97 18.59
CA TYR A 306 -4.68 6.63 18.69
C TYR A 306 -6.14 6.64 18.21
N ALA A 307 -7.00 7.45 18.84
CA ALA A 307 -8.43 7.51 18.53
C ALA A 307 -9.12 8.75 19.11
N ASN A 308 -10.38 8.97 18.71
CA ASN A 308 -11.31 9.84 19.42
C ASN A 308 -12.04 9.03 20.50
N ALA A 309 -12.18 9.60 21.70
CA ALA A 309 -12.99 9.06 22.78
C ALA A 309 -14.49 9.30 22.52
N ASN A 310 -15.33 8.45 23.11
CA ASN A 310 -16.77 8.71 23.18
C ASN A 310 -17.00 9.83 24.20
N ILE A 311 -17.76 10.86 23.80
CA ILE A 311 -18.13 12.02 24.65
C ILE A 311 -19.63 11.99 24.97
N GLY A 312 -20.06 12.78 25.96
CA GLY A 312 -21.48 12.85 26.37
C GLY A 312 -21.85 11.99 27.58
N GLY A 313 -20.85 11.47 28.32
CA GLY A 313 -21.08 10.67 29.52
C GLY A 313 -21.65 11.51 30.67
N SER A 314 -22.68 11.01 31.34
CA SER A 314 -23.35 11.72 32.45
C SER A 314 -22.41 12.00 33.62
N ARG A 315 -22.27 13.28 33.98
CA ARG A 315 -21.46 13.83 35.09
C ARG A 315 -22.15 15.00 35.83
N PRO A 316 -23.28 14.77 36.52
CA PRO A 316 -23.95 15.81 37.30
C PRO A 316 -23.11 16.29 38.50
N ASP A 317 -22.17 15.46 38.97
CA ASP A 317 -21.18 15.80 40.00
C ASP A 317 -20.24 16.92 39.54
N VAL A 318 -19.79 16.84 38.28
CA VAL A 318 -18.91 17.84 37.65
C VAL A 318 -19.68 19.14 37.39
N ASP A 319 -20.91 19.05 36.89
CA ASP A 319 -21.79 20.20 36.66
C ASP A 319 -22.13 20.95 37.96
N ALA A 320 -22.34 20.23 39.06
CA ALA A 320 -22.58 20.83 40.38
C ALA A 320 -21.33 21.51 40.98
N ALA A 321 -20.14 20.96 40.73
CA ALA A 321 -18.87 21.54 41.20
C ALA A 321 -18.39 22.71 40.32
N TYR A 322 -18.67 22.66 39.02
CA TYR A 322 -18.23 23.62 38.01
C TYR A 322 -19.40 24.00 37.09
N PRO A 323 -20.40 24.76 37.57
CA PRO A 323 -21.56 25.15 36.77
C PRO A 323 -21.17 26.15 35.66
N GLY A 324 -22.02 26.23 34.63
CA GLY A 324 -21.97 27.30 33.61
C GLY A 324 -21.32 26.93 32.27
N TYR A 325 -20.95 25.67 32.05
CA TYR A 325 -20.39 25.17 30.78
C TYR A 325 -21.46 24.49 29.91
N PRO A 326 -21.43 24.68 28.58
CA PRO A 326 -22.30 23.95 27.65
C PRO A 326 -22.12 22.43 27.82
N GLY A 327 -23.23 21.74 28.12
CA GLY A 327 -23.22 20.28 28.29
C GLY A 327 -22.55 19.76 29.56
N GLY A 328 -22.30 20.58 30.59
CA GLY A 328 -21.60 20.18 31.83
C GLY A 328 -22.09 18.88 32.47
N LYS A 329 -23.42 18.67 32.52
CA LYS A 329 -24.07 17.42 32.99
C LYS A 329 -23.71 16.16 32.20
N ASN A 330 -23.16 16.30 31.00
CA ASN A 330 -22.75 15.22 30.10
C ASN A 330 -21.27 15.36 29.69
N SER A 331 -20.45 16.00 30.54
CA SER A 331 -19.03 16.29 30.31
C SER A 331 -18.10 15.07 30.32
N GLY A 332 -18.62 13.88 30.62
CA GLY A 332 -17.84 12.65 30.68
C GLY A 332 -17.37 12.16 29.31
N TYR A 333 -16.18 11.55 29.28
CA TYR A 333 -15.66 10.83 28.12
C TYR A 333 -15.11 9.46 28.51
N SER A 334 -15.10 8.52 27.56
CA SER A 334 -14.46 7.21 27.73
C SER A 334 -13.99 6.56 26.43
N TYR A 335 -12.96 5.72 26.54
CA TYR A 335 -12.42 4.89 25.47
C TYR A 335 -11.73 3.66 26.06
N ILE A 336 -11.58 2.59 25.27
CA ILE A 336 -10.85 1.37 25.66
C ILE A 336 -9.72 1.15 24.67
N ILE A 337 -8.47 1.30 25.12
CA ILE A 337 -7.29 0.93 24.33
C ILE A 337 -7.13 -0.59 24.38
N ASP A 338 -6.98 -1.21 23.20
CA ASP A 338 -6.73 -2.65 23.09
C ASP A 338 -5.29 -2.94 23.50
N LYS A 339 -5.12 -3.76 24.55
CA LYS A 339 -3.82 -4.19 25.05
C LYS A 339 -2.93 -4.81 23.98
N ASN A 340 -3.52 -5.41 22.93
CA ASN A 340 -2.79 -6.10 21.87
C ASN A 340 -2.12 -5.13 20.88
N THR A 341 -2.31 -3.81 21.04
CA THR A 341 -1.67 -2.77 20.22
C THR A 341 -0.45 -2.13 20.89
N LEU A 342 -0.31 -2.28 22.20
CA LEU A 342 0.77 -1.68 23.00
C LEU A 342 1.74 -2.74 23.49
N THR A 343 3.04 -2.45 23.53
CA THR A 343 4.07 -3.36 24.03
C THR A 343 3.98 -3.59 25.55
N LYS A 344 4.88 -4.42 26.09
CA LYS A 344 5.14 -4.44 27.53
C LYS A 344 5.93 -3.19 27.95
N GLY A 345 5.58 -2.59 29.08
CA GLY A 345 6.32 -1.47 29.69
C GLY A 345 5.47 -0.21 29.88
N ASN A 346 6.15 0.90 30.13
CA ASN A 346 5.51 2.18 30.44
C ASN A 346 5.10 2.94 29.19
N HIS A 347 3.83 3.33 29.13
CA HIS A 347 3.20 4.08 28.06
C HIS A 347 2.64 5.41 28.60
N ILE A 348 2.78 6.48 27.82
CA ILE A 348 2.21 7.80 28.13
C ILE A 348 0.91 7.96 27.34
N ILE A 349 -0.21 8.12 28.06
CA ILE A 349 -1.52 8.37 27.46
C ILE A 349 -1.83 9.85 27.62
N LYS A 350 -1.81 10.60 26.52
CA LYS A 350 -2.29 11.99 26.46
C LYS A 350 -3.76 12.00 26.06
N VAL A 351 -4.57 12.69 26.84
CA VAL A 351 -5.94 13.05 26.49
C VAL A 351 -5.99 14.54 26.16
N GLU A 352 -6.63 14.89 25.06
CA GLU A 352 -6.70 16.24 24.51
C GLU A 352 -8.16 16.59 24.21
N SER A 353 -8.70 17.60 24.89
CA SER A 353 -10.06 18.08 24.68
C SER A 353 -10.07 19.30 23.77
N ILE A 354 -10.97 19.33 22.80
CA ILE A 354 -11.05 20.39 21.79
C ILE A 354 -12.46 20.99 21.83
N GLY A 355 -12.54 22.31 22.00
CA GLY A 355 -13.78 23.09 22.00
C GLY A 355 -14.39 23.25 20.62
N THR A 356 -15.64 23.71 20.54
CA THR A 356 -16.27 24.06 19.25
C THR A 356 -15.65 25.29 18.59
N ASP A 357 -15.03 26.16 19.39
CA ASP A 357 -14.19 27.29 18.95
C ASP A 357 -12.76 26.89 18.56
N GLY A 358 -12.41 25.60 18.68
CA GLY A 358 -11.06 25.09 18.41
C GLY A 358 -10.05 25.30 19.53
N SER A 359 -10.46 25.83 20.69
CA SER A 359 -9.59 25.89 21.88
C SER A 359 -9.23 24.48 22.37
N VAL A 360 -8.01 24.31 22.90
CA VAL A 360 -7.48 22.98 23.29
C VAL A 360 -6.99 22.99 24.74
N ASP A 361 -7.36 21.95 25.50
CA ASP A 361 -6.76 21.61 26.80
C ASP A 361 -6.25 20.16 26.72
N SER A 362 -5.23 19.80 27.51
CA SER A 362 -4.73 18.42 27.53
C SER A 362 -4.09 18.00 28.85
N ARG A 363 -4.16 16.70 29.14
CA ARG A 363 -3.51 16.06 30.28
C ARG A 363 -2.89 14.74 29.88
N GLU A 364 -1.93 14.28 30.67
CA GLU A 364 -1.24 13.00 30.47
C GLU A 364 -1.29 12.15 31.72
N ILE A 365 -1.34 10.83 31.54
CA ILE A 365 -1.09 9.83 32.58
C ILE A 365 -0.06 8.81 32.08
N SER A 366 0.73 8.26 33.01
CA SER A 366 1.64 7.14 32.73
C SER A 366 0.96 5.83 33.14
N ILE A 367 1.04 4.79 32.31
CA ILE A 367 0.54 3.44 32.61
C ILE A 367 1.64 2.42 32.34
N ASN A 368 1.93 1.53 33.28
CA ASN A 368 2.83 0.39 33.01
C ASN A 368 2.00 -0.85 32.63
N LEU A 369 2.10 -1.30 31.38
CA LEU A 369 1.44 -2.49 30.88
C LEU A 369 2.36 -3.71 31.03
N GLU A 370 2.08 -4.55 32.02
CA GLU A 370 2.81 -5.80 32.23
C GLU A 370 2.23 -6.92 31.35
N LYS A 371 3.11 -7.70 30.73
CA LYS A 371 2.75 -8.86 29.92
C LYS A 371 3.69 -10.04 30.14
N PRO A 372 3.20 -11.28 29.95
CA PRO A 372 4.06 -12.44 29.74
C PRO A 372 4.98 -12.24 28.52
N ASP A 373 6.27 -12.52 28.68
CA ASP A 373 7.28 -12.33 27.62
C ASP A 373 7.12 -13.38 26.51
N PRO A 374 7.24 -13.02 25.22
CA PRO A 374 6.96 -13.93 24.12
C PRO A 374 7.98 -15.07 24.02
N ILE A 375 7.48 -16.31 23.96
CA ILE A 375 8.27 -17.54 24.00
C ILE A 375 8.29 -18.17 22.60
N THR A 376 9.49 -18.52 22.12
CA THR A 376 9.70 -19.16 20.82
C THR A 376 10.62 -20.37 20.97
N CYS A 377 10.30 -21.46 20.29
CA CYS A 377 11.14 -22.65 20.19
C CYS A 377 11.23 -23.14 18.73
N ILE A 378 12.38 -23.68 18.35
CA ILE A 378 12.58 -24.42 17.11
C ILE A 378 12.74 -25.90 17.47
N ASP A 379 11.83 -26.76 17.02
CA ASP A 379 11.91 -28.20 17.25
C ASP A 379 12.84 -28.88 16.22
N SER A 380 12.89 -28.37 14.99
CA SER A 380 13.65 -28.96 13.87
C SER A 380 13.88 -27.94 12.76
N PRO A 381 14.98 -27.99 11.98
CA PRO A 381 16.12 -28.89 12.14
C PRO A 381 17.07 -28.43 13.27
N ASN A 382 17.89 -29.36 13.75
CA ASN A 382 19.00 -29.09 14.67
C ASN A 382 20.05 -30.21 14.51
N GLY A 383 21.30 -29.92 14.87
CA GLY A 383 22.40 -30.88 14.80
C GLY A 383 22.71 -31.34 13.37
N ASN A 384 23.04 -32.61 13.18
CA ASN A 384 23.29 -33.18 11.86
C ASN A 384 21.96 -33.59 11.23
N TYR A 385 21.66 -33.11 10.02
CA TYR A 385 20.37 -33.34 9.38
C TYR A 385 20.51 -34.02 8.01
N ILE A 386 19.62 -34.99 7.77
CA ILE A 386 19.60 -35.77 6.52
C ILE A 386 18.33 -35.47 5.75
N VAL A 387 18.48 -34.90 4.56
CA VAL A 387 17.38 -34.63 3.63
C VAL A 387 17.20 -35.85 2.72
N ASN A 388 16.18 -36.67 3.00
CA ASN A 388 15.89 -37.93 2.29
C ASN A 388 14.71 -37.76 1.30
N ASN A 389 14.96 -37.21 0.10
CA ASN A 389 13.95 -36.85 -0.92
C ASN A 389 12.82 -35.88 -0.48
N ASN A 390 12.83 -35.42 0.77
CA ASN A 390 11.85 -34.49 1.35
C ASN A 390 12.40 -33.05 1.36
N ASP A 391 11.56 -32.10 1.76
CA ASP A 391 11.97 -30.73 2.03
C ASP A 391 12.70 -30.60 3.38
N LEU A 392 13.69 -29.71 3.46
CA LEU A 392 14.30 -29.28 4.74
C LEU A 392 13.28 -28.43 5.49
N THR A 393 12.45 -29.07 6.31
CA THR A 393 11.31 -28.41 6.95
C THR A 393 11.72 -27.86 8.31
N LEU A 394 11.81 -26.54 8.42
CA LEU A 394 11.83 -25.83 9.70
C LEU A 394 10.47 -26.00 10.39
N ARG A 395 10.47 -26.37 11.67
CA ARG A 395 9.29 -26.52 12.53
C ARG A 395 9.59 -26.02 13.93
N GLY A 396 8.58 -25.46 14.57
CA GLY A 396 8.67 -24.97 15.93
C GLY A 396 7.31 -24.57 16.47
N TRP A 397 7.34 -23.81 17.56
CA TRP A 397 6.16 -23.16 18.12
C TRP A 397 6.51 -21.79 18.69
N ALA A 398 5.54 -20.89 18.72
CA ALA A 398 5.70 -19.58 19.35
C ALA A 398 4.39 -19.10 19.98
N VAL A 399 4.51 -18.42 21.11
CA VAL A 399 3.39 -17.78 21.82
C VAL A 399 3.77 -16.35 22.19
N ASN A 400 2.82 -15.43 22.05
CA ASN A 400 2.97 -14.02 22.38
C ASN A 400 1.69 -13.54 23.06
N ALA A 401 1.80 -12.70 24.11
CA ALA A 401 0.67 -12.21 24.88
C ALA A 401 -0.33 -11.39 24.03
N SER A 402 0.15 -10.71 22.97
CA SER A 402 -0.69 -10.02 21.98
C SER A 402 -1.21 -10.93 20.85
N GLY A 403 -0.80 -12.19 20.82
CA GLY A 403 -0.94 -13.11 19.69
C GLY A 403 0.21 -12.97 18.69
N VAL A 404 0.55 -14.07 18.01
CA VAL A 404 1.59 -14.08 16.97
C VAL A 404 1.03 -13.51 15.67
N ASN A 405 1.69 -12.50 15.11
CA ASN A 405 1.34 -11.85 13.86
C ASN A 405 1.98 -12.54 12.65
N HIS A 406 3.31 -12.66 12.67
CA HIS A 406 4.08 -13.37 11.64
C HIS A 406 5.45 -13.83 12.20
N ILE A 407 6.10 -14.75 11.47
CA ILE A 407 7.42 -15.28 11.82
C ILE A 407 8.32 -15.20 10.60
N LYS A 408 9.42 -14.43 10.69
CA LYS A 408 10.46 -14.36 9.65
C LYS A 408 11.49 -15.46 9.85
N VAL A 409 11.92 -16.07 8.76
CA VAL A 409 12.94 -17.12 8.74
C VAL A 409 14.19 -16.62 8.03
N TYR A 410 15.35 -16.84 8.64
CA TYR A 410 16.65 -16.52 8.09
C TYR A 410 17.58 -17.73 8.15
N VAL A 411 18.43 -17.90 7.14
CA VAL A 411 19.52 -18.88 7.10
C VAL A 411 20.82 -18.14 6.85
N ASP A 412 21.82 -18.33 7.70
CA ASP A 412 23.12 -17.64 7.71
C ASP A 412 23.05 -16.10 7.69
N GLY A 413 21.92 -15.56 8.18
CA GLY A 413 21.62 -14.14 8.19
C GLY A 413 20.80 -13.65 6.99
N GLU A 414 20.71 -14.43 5.90
CA GLU A 414 19.87 -14.09 4.74
C GLU A 414 18.40 -14.42 5.02
N TYR A 415 17.49 -13.51 4.65
CA TYR A 415 16.05 -13.69 4.82
C TYR A 415 15.49 -14.63 3.74
N CYS A 416 14.87 -15.73 4.16
CA CYS A 416 14.28 -16.72 3.24
C CYS A 416 12.78 -16.49 2.99
N GLY A 417 12.04 -16.03 4.00
CA GLY A 417 10.60 -15.85 3.91
C GLY A 417 9.89 -15.86 5.26
N ASN A 418 8.56 -15.82 5.23
CA ASN A 418 7.72 -15.97 6.41
C ASN A 418 7.26 -17.43 6.58
N ALA A 419 7.27 -17.93 7.81
CA ALA A 419 6.74 -19.26 8.13
C ALA A 419 5.20 -19.29 8.14
N ASN A 420 4.63 -20.44 7.80
CA ASN A 420 3.22 -20.72 8.00
C ASN A 420 2.97 -20.95 9.49
N ILE A 421 2.07 -20.17 10.09
CA ILE A 421 1.65 -20.28 11.50
C ILE A 421 0.28 -20.97 11.62
N GLY A 422 -0.11 -21.37 12.83
CA GLY A 422 -1.42 -21.99 13.11
C GLY A 422 -1.40 -23.52 13.22
N GLY A 423 -0.22 -24.15 13.31
CA GLY A 423 -0.09 -25.59 13.48
C GLY A 423 -0.48 -26.05 14.89
N SER A 424 -1.23 -27.16 14.99
CA SER A 424 -1.72 -27.64 16.29
C SER A 424 -0.59 -28.08 17.24
N ARG A 425 -0.66 -27.61 18.49
CA ARG A 425 0.31 -27.83 19.59
C ARG A 425 -0.40 -27.88 20.95
N LEU A 426 -1.11 -28.99 21.19
CA LEU A 426 -1.82 -29.23 22.46
C LEU A 426 -0.85 -29.41 23.66
N ASP A 427 0.37 -29.86 23.38
CA ASP A 427 1.49 -29.93 24.33
C ASP A 427 1.88 -28.54 24.84
N VAL A 428 2.05 -27.57 23.93
CA VAL A 428 2.36 -26.17 24.26
C VAL A 428 1.19 -25.54 25.02
N ASN A 429 -0.05 -25.76 24.57
CA ASN A 429 -1.26 -25.26 25.25
C ASN A 429 -1.41 -25.76 26.68
N SER A 430 -0.95 -26.98 26.99
CA SER A 430 -1.04 -27.53 28.35
C SER A 430 -0.09 -26.84 29.34
N ILE A 431 1.01 -26.24 28.84
CA ILE A 431 2.02 -25.54 29.64
C ILE A 431 1.76 -24.02 29.63
N TYR A 432 1.28 -23.48 28.52
CA TYR A 432 1.12 -22.05 28.25
C TYR A 432 -0.33 -21.63 27.89
N PRO A 433 -1.37 -22.09 28.63
CA PRO A 433 -2.78 -21.84 28.29
C PRO A 433 -3.20 -20.36 28.39
N GLN A 434 -2.42 -19.53 29.07
CA GLN A 434 -2.67 -18.08 29.22
C GLN A 434 -2.39 -17.28 27.94
N TYR A 435 -1.70 -17.87 26.96
CA TYR A 435 -1.41 -17.21 25.69
C TYR A 435 -2.52 -17.45 24.67
N PRO A 436 -2.94 -16.42 23.91
CA PRO A 436 -3.93 -16.57 22.86
C PRO A 436 -3.45 -17.55 21.79
N ASN A 437 -4.35 -18.43 21.36
CA ASN A 437 -4.11 -19.47 20.34
C ASN A 437 -2.94 -20.43 20.62
N SER A 438 -2.56 -20.64 21.89
CA SER A 438 -1.48 -21.58 22.27
C SER A 438 -1.69 -23.01 21.75
N ALA A 439 -2.93 -23.49 21.62
CA ALA A 439 -3.29 -24.75 20.95
C ALA A 439 -2.94 -24.83 19.45
N ASN A 440 -2.70 -23.70 18.79
CA ASN A 440 -2.32 -23.57 17.39
C ASN A 440 -1.01 -22.76 17.22
N SER A 441 -0.15 -22.78 18.24
CA SER A 441 1.13 -22.04 18.30
C SER A 441 2.21 -22.56 17.36
N GLY A 442 2.00 -23.71 16.70
CA GLY A 442 2.97 -24.33 15.82
C GLY A 442 3.22 -23.52 14.55
N PHE A 443 4.46 -23.52 14.08
CA PHE A 443 4.86 -22.94 12.79
C PHE A 443 5.68 -23.91 11.94
N SER A 444 5.69 -23.69 10.63
CA SER A 444 6.53 -24.44 9.70
C SER A 444 6.94 -23.65 8.46
N TYR A 445 8.12 -23.95 7.92
CA TYR A 445 8.64 -23.35 6.70
C TYR A 445 9.50 -24.36 5.93
N SER A 446 9.39 -24.39 4.61
CA SER A 446 10.21 -25.26 3.74
C SER A 446 11.44 -24.49 3.28
N ILE A 447 12.63 -24.88 3.75
CA ILE A 447 13.90 -24.27 3.37
C ILE A 447 14.38 -24.93 2.07
N ASP A 448 14.74 -24.11 1.08
CA ASP A 448 15.34 -24.55 -0.18
C ASP A 448 16.78 -25.02 0.04
N TYR A 449 16.93 -26.26 0.53
CA TYR A 449 18.22 -26.86 0.86
C TYR A 449 19.18 -26.93 -0.34
N LYS A 450 18.70 -26.82 -1.58
CA LYS A 450 19.55 -26.86 -2.79
C LYS A 450 20.46 -25.63 -2.93
N LYS A 451 20.14 -24.55 -2.20
CA LYS A 451 20.98 -23.35 -2.09
C LYS A 451 22.00 -23.42 -0.95
N LEU A 452 21.87 -24.41 -0.06
CA LEU A 452 22.74 -24.56 1.11
C LEU A 452 23.94 -25.44 0.78
N SER A 453 25.09 -25.10 1.37
CA SER A 453 26.29 -25.92 1.34
C SER A 453 26.10 -27.20 2.17
N SER A 454 27.10 -28.09 2.20
CA SER A 454 27.09 -29.21 3.15
C SER A 454 27.70 -28.86 4.51
N GLY A 455 28.20 -27.64 4.67
CA GLY A 455 28.77 -27.13 5.92
C GLY A 455 27.73 -26.90 7.02
N SER A 456 28.16 -26.15 8.03
CA SER A 456 27.29 -25.73 9.13
C SER A 456 26.45 -24.52 8.72
N HIS A 457 25.17 -24.52 9.08
CA HIS A 457 24.21 -23.46 8.77
C HIS A 457 23.48 -22.98 10.03
N THR A 458 23.43 -21.66 10.25
CA THR A 458 22.67 -21.04 11.35
C THR A 458 21.27 -20.68 10.87
N ILE A 459 20.23 -21.20 11.53
CA ILE A 459 18.85 -20.83 11.22
C ILE A 459 18.30 -19.96 12.35
N LYS A 460 17.80 -18.77 12.03
CA LYS A 460 17.16 -17.84 12.97
C LYS A 460 15.69 -17.66 12.61
N VAL A 461 14.82 -17.63 13.62
CA VAL A 461 13.45 -17.14 13.49
C VAL A 461 13.25 -15.87 14.32
N GLU A 462 12.52 -14.91 13.75
CA GLU A 462 12.04 -13.72 14.45
C GLU A 462 10.51 -13.74 14.46
N VAL A 463 9.93 -13.86 15.64
CA VAL A 463 8.48 -13.93 15.87
C VAL A 463 7.99 -12.55 16.28
N TYR A 464 7.07 -11.99 15.52
CA TYR A 464 6.47 -10.68 15.78
C TYR A 464 5.08 -10.86 16.38
N GLY A 465 4.80 -10.15 17.48
CA GLY A 465 3.47 -10.03 18.08
C GLY A 465 2.59 -9.01 17.36
N ASN A 466 1.29 -9.00 17.66
CA ASN A 466 0.37 -7.97 17.15
C ASN A 466 0.66 -6.58 17.75
N ASP A 467 1.30 -6.53 18.93
CA ASP A 467 1.80 -5.30 19.56
C ASP A 467 3.22 -4.90 19.08
N GLY A 468 3.74 -5.57 18.04
CA GLY A 468 5.08 -5.31 17.52
C GLY A 468 6.23 -5.84 18.38
N SER A 469 5.95 -6.49 19.52
CA SER A 469 6.99 -7.17 20.32
C SER A 469 7.66 -8.30 19.55
N VAL A 470 8.96 -8.54 19.77
CA VAL A 470 9.75 -9.52 19.01
C VAL A 470 10.38 -10.55 19.93
N SER A 471 10.25 -11.83 19.58
CA SER A 471 10.97 -12.95 20.17
C SER A 471 11.87 -13.60 19.13
N VAL A 472 13.05 -14.06 19.53
CA VAL A 472 14.05 -14.62 18.60
C VAL A 472 14.49 -15.99 19.11
N ALA A 473 14.54 -16.97 18.20
CA ALA A 473 15.16 -18.27 18.46
C ALA A 473 16.13 -18.63 17.33
N THR A 474 17.19 -19.35 17.69
CA THR A 474 18.23 -19.80 16.75
C THR A 474 18.53 -21.27 16.95
N THR A 475 18.74 -21.99 15.86
CA THR A 475 19.21 -23.38 15.85
C THR A 475 20.44 -23.50 14.96
N GLN A 476 21.29 -24.49 15.25
CA GLN A 476 22.45 -24.81 14.43
C GLN A 476 22.22 -26.13 13.70
N LEU A 477 22.45 -26.09 12.39
CA LEU A 477 22.63 -27.24 11.54
C LEU A 477 24.15 -27.48 11.47
N ASN A 478 24.65 -28.55 12.11
CA ASN A 478 26.10 -28.81 12.16
C ASN A 478 26.62 -29.39 10.83
N GLU A 479 25.78 -30.15 10.13
CA GLU A 479 26.10 -30.83 8.88
C GLU A 479 24.80 -31.04 8.07
N LEU A 480 24.83 -30.70 6.78
CA LEU A 480 23.73 -30.96 5.84
C LEU A 480 24.10 -32.06 4.84
N LYS A 481 23.44 -33.22 4.98
CA LYS A 481 23.58 -34.38 4.09
C LYS A 481 22.33 -34.55 3.23
N VAL A 482 22.47 -34.49 1.90
CA VAL A 482 21.36 -34.69 0.96
C VAL A 482 21.43 -36.10 0.38
N ILE A 483 20.37 -36.89 0.54
CA ILE A 483 20.23 -38.24 -0.02
C ILE A 483 19.02 -38.29 -0.95
N GLU A 484 19.30 -38.58 -2.23
CA GLU A 484 18.33 -38.84 -3.27
C GLU A 484 18.20 -40.36 -3.49
N SER A 485 16.99 -40.84 -3.73
CA SER A 485 16.71 -42.26 -3.98
C SER A 485 16.44 -42.52 -5.46
N ASN A 486 17.30 -43.33 -6.09
CA ASN A 486 17.06 -43.83 -7.43
C ASN A 486 16.09 -45.02 -7.38
N ILE A 487 14.85 -44.80 -7.80
CA ILE A 487 13.80 -45.84 -7.78
C ILE A 487 14.05 -46.86 -8.90
N LEU A 488 14.28 -48.11 -8.52
CA LEU A 488 14.52 -49.22 -9.43
C LEU A 488 13.28 -50.11 -9.55
N ASP A 489 12.95 -50.55 -10.76
CA ASP A 489 11.76 -51.37 -11.04
C ASP A 489 11.95 -52.87 -10.76
N PHE A 490 13.17 -53.28 -10.43
CA PHE A 490 13.55 -54.63 -9.99
C PHE A 490 13.89 -54.70 -8.49
N THR A 491 13.89 -55.93 -7.95
CA THR A 491 14.28 -56.23 -6.56
C THR A 491 15.80 -56.27 -6.41
N PHE A 492 16.29 -56.10 -5.18
CA PHE A 492 17.72 -56.24 -4.85
C PHE A 492 18.25 -57.62 -5.24
N ASP A 493 17.52 -58.69 -4.91
CA ASP A 493 17.92 -60.07 -5.23
C ASP A 493 18.07 -60.31 -6.73
N LYS A 494 17.15 -59.79 -7.55
CA LYS A 494 17.26 -59.88 -9.02
C LYS A 494 18.52 -59.16 -9.52
N HIS A 495 18.90 -58.05 -8.91
CA HIS A 495 20.13 -57.35 -9.26
C HIS A 495 21.37 -58.18 -8.90
N VAL A 496 21.44 -58.67 -7.65
CA VAL A 496 22.55 -59.51 -7.15
C VAL A 496 22.72 -60.76 -8.00
N GLN A 497 21.64 -61.48 -8.29
CA GLN A 497 21.65 -62.66 -9.17
C GLN A 497 22.23 -62.32 -10.56
N LYS A 498 21.82 -61.19 -11.15
CA LYS A 498 22.35 -60.74 -12.46
C LYS A 498 23.80 -60.25 -12.41
N GLN A 499 24.37 -59.98 -11.25
CA GLN A 499 25.81 -59.76 -11.09
C GLN A 499 26.57 -61.09 -10.93
N ILE A 500 26.00 -62.07 -10.21
CA ILE A 500 26.57 -63.41 -10.04
C ILE A 500 26.62 -64.16 -11.39
N GLU A 501 25.51 -64.19 -12.13
CA GLU A 501 25.39 -64.85 -13.45
C GLU A 501 26.40 -64.34 -14.49
N LYS A 502 26.91 -63.12 -14.33
CA LYS A 502 27.96 -62.54 -15.20
C LYS A 502 29.32 -63.23 -15.04
N GLY A 503 29.57 -63.88 -13.89
CA GLY A 503 30.80 -64.64 -13.62
C GLY A 503 32.10 -63.83 -13.53
N SER A 504 32.03 -62.49 -13.61
CA SER A 504 33.21 -61.62 -13.71
C SER A 504 33.62 -60.95 -12.39
N ASN A 505 32.94 -61.23 -11.28
CA ASN A 505 33.22 -60.57 -10.00
C ASN A 505 34.48 -61.16 -9.34
N LYS A 506 35.41 -60.27 -8.99
CA LYS A 506 36.70 -60.62 -8.38
C LYS A 506 36.86 -59.95 -7.02
N ILE A 507 37.69 -60.54 -6.16
CA ILE A 507 38.14 -59.92 -4.91
C ILE A 507 39.64 -60.15 -4.73
N TRP A 508 40.35 -59.15 -4.22
CA TRP A 508 41.76 -59.27 -3.85
C TRP A 508 41.88 -60.07 -2.55
N SER A 509 42.42 -61.28 -2.62
CA SER A 509 42.58 -62.17 -1.46
C SER A 509 44.04 -62.58 -1.28
N THR A 510 44.47 -62.72 -0.03
CA THR A 510 45.82 -63.20 0.31
C THR A 510 45.72 -64.64 0.80
N ASN A 511 46.40 -65.55 0.11
CA ASN A 511 46.38 -66.95 0.48
C ASN A 511 47.23 -67.22 1.74
N SER A 512 47.10 -68.42 2.32
CA SER A 512 47.83 -68.83 3.53
C SER A 512 49.35 -68.81 3.40
N SER A 513 49.90 -68.63 2.20
CA SER A 513 51.34 -68.49 1.92
C SER A 513 51.79 -67.03 1.80
N GLY A 514 50.91 -66.06 2.03
CA GLY A 514 51.21 -64.62 1.94
C GLY A 514 51.17 -64.05 0.52
N ASN A 515 50.79 -64.85 -0.49
CA ASN A 515 50.68 -64.37 -1.87
C ASN A 515 49.27 -63.80 -2.10
N SER A 516 49.20 -62.54 -2.51
CA SER A 516 47.95 -61.87 -2.83
C SER A 516 47.62 -61.96 -4.32
N VAL A 517 46.39 -62.39 -4.65
CA VAL A 517 45.89 -62.55 -6.02
C VAL A 517 44.40 -62.21 -6.10
N TYR A 518 43.92 -61.88 -7.30
CA TYR A 518 42.49 -61.78 -7.57
C TYR A 518 41.86 -63.18 -7.71
N VAL A 519 40.90 -63.49 -6.85
CA VAL A 519 40.08 -64.71 -6.90
C VAL A 519 38.64 -64.37 -7.30
N ASN A 520 37.82 -65.37 -7.61
CA ASN A 520 36.37 -65.17 -7.77
C ASN A 520 35.76 -64.80 -6.41
N ALA A 521 34.88 -63.80 -6.38
CA ALA A 521 34.09 -63.47 -5.20
C ALA A 521 32.99 -64.51 -4.94
N THR A 522 32.59 -64.70 -3.68
CA THR A 522 31.39 -65.50 -3.35
C THR A 522 30.09 -64.72 -3.56
N ASP A 523 28.96 -65.42 -3.62
CA ASP A 523 27.64 -64.81 -3.78
C ASP A 523 27.28 -63.90 -2.58
N GLU A 524 27.72 -64.27 -1.36
CA GLU A 524 27.57 -63.46 -0.15
C GLU A 524 28.43 -62.20 -0.20
N GLU A 525 29.68 -62.30 -0.68
CA GLU A 525 30.55 -61.13 -0.87
C GLU A 525 29.95 -60.17 -1.89
N VAL A 526 29.53 -60.66 -3.06
CA VAL A 526 28.85 -59.84 -4.08
C VAL A 526 27.61 -59.16 -3.50
N ARG A 527 26.77 -59.90 -2.76
CA ARG A 527 25.60 -59.34 -2.08
C ARG A 527 25.97 -58.22 -1.10
N TRP A 528 26.96 -58.44 -0.25
CA TRP A 528 27.36 -57.47 0.78
C TRP A 528 27.90 -56.17 0.16
N TYR A 529 28.77 -56.26 -0.85
CA TYR A 529 29.30 -55.07 -1.55
C TYR A 529 28.23 -54.31 -2.37
N MET A 530 27.08 -54.93 -2.65
CA MET A 530 25.95 -54.28 -3.33
C MET A 530 24.90 -53.69 -2.37
N ASP A 531 24.82 -54.10 -1.10
CA ASP A 531 23.75 -53.65 -0.20
C ASP A 531 24.03 -52.25 0.39
N TYR A 532 23.19 -51.28 0.05
CA TYR A 532 23.23 -49.94 0.63
C TYR A 532 23.12 -49.96 2.18
N ASN A 533 22.35 -50.88 2.77
CA ASN A 533 22.20 -50.94 4.22
C ASN A 533 23.49 -51.34 4.94
N SER A 534 24.43 -51.99 4.25
CA SER A 534 25.76 -52.31 4.78
C SER A 534 26.69 -51.09 4.86
N PHE A 535 26.30 -49.94 4.28
CA PHE A 535 27.15 -48.74 4.16
C PHE A 535 26.52 -47.43 4.63
N LYS A 536 25.18 -47.33 4.74
CA LYS A 536 24.43 -46.09 5.00
C LYS A 536 24.91 -45.26 6.21
N ASP A 537 25.35 -45.94 7.26
CA ASP A 537 25.77 -45.35 8.53
C ASP A 537 27.28 -45.02 8.59
N SER A 538 28.03 -45.28 7.50
CA SER A 538 29.48 -45.03 7.41
C SER A 538 29.77 -43.81 6.54
N ASN A 539 30.24 -42.71 7.14
CA ASN A 539 30.64 -41.49 6.41
C ASN A 539 31.65 -41.76 5.30
N LYS A 540 32.57 -42.71 5.51
CA LYS A 540 33.56 -43.13 4.51
C LYS A 540 32.94 -43.94 3.37
N ASP A 541 32.16 -44.97 3.68
CA ASP A 541 31.59 -45.85 2.66
C ASP A 541 30.43 -45.19 1.89
N MET A 542 29.84 -44.12 2.43
CA MET A 542 28.84 -43.29 1.75
C MET A 542 29.37 -42.53 0.53
N PHE A 543 30.68 -42.26 0.43
CA PHE A 543 31.27 -41.64 -0.77
C PHE A 543 31.08 -42.50 -2.03
N GLN A 544 30.75 -43.79 -1.91
CA GLN A 544 30.34 -44.63 -3.04
C GLN A 544 29.10 -44.10 -3.77
N PHE A 545 28.21 -43.43 -3.02
CA PHE A 545 26.94 -42.91 -3.51
C PHE A 545 27.00 -41.43 -3.86
N LEU A 546 28.12 -40.73 -3.60
CA LEU A 546 28.24 -39.31 -3.93
C LEU A 546 28.06 -39.10 -5.45
N LYS A 547 27.25 -38.11 -5.84
CA LYS A 547 27.15 -37.67 -7.23
C LYS A 547 28.46 -37.04 -7.67
N ILE A 548 29.19 -37.72 -8.56
CA ILE A 548 30.50 -37.32 -9.10
C ILE A 548 30.40 -36.66 -10.50
N ASN A 549 29.19 -36.43 -10.99
CA ASN A 549 28.89 -35.69 -12.24
C ASN A 549 28.76 -34.17 -12.05
N THR A 550 29.39 -33.64 -11.01
CA THR A 550 29.41 -32.21 -10.69
C THR A 550 30.79 -31.86 -10.17
N PHE A 551 31.41 -30.82 -10.71
CA PHE A 551 32.63 -30.25 -10.15
C PHE A 551 32.36 -29.60 -8.79
N ARG A 552 33.27 -29.80 -7.82
CA ARG A 552 33.21 -29.22 -6.47
C ARG A 552 34.49 -28.47 -6.19
N ASN A 553 34.38 -27.26 -5.64
CA ASN A 553 35.53 -26.45 -5.27
C ASN A 553 36.36 -27.14 -4.17
N LEU A 554 37.68 -27.03 -4.31
CA LEU A 554 38.66 -27.40 -3.30
C LEU A 554 39.26 -26.12 -2.70
N LYS A 555 39.73 -26.21 -1.45
CA LYS A 555 40.39 -25.10 -0.75
C LYS A 555 41.58 -24.53 -1.52
N SER A 556 42.41 -25.40 -2.09
CA SER A 556 43.45 -25.03 -3.06
C SER A 556 44.04 -26.26 -3.76
N ALA A 557 44.74 -26.04 -4.87
CA ALA A 557 45.62 -27.06 -5.47
C ALA A 557 46.80 -27.45 -4.56
N LYS A 558 47.22 -26.56 -3.63
CA LYS A 558 48.31 -26.84 -2.68
C LYS A 558 47.91 -27.92 -1.70
N GLU A 559 46.75 -27.82 -1.05
CA GLU A 559 46.22 -28.84 -0.13
C GLU A 559 46.14 -30.22 -0.80
N LEU A 560 45.76 -30.25 -2.08
CA LEU A 560 45.71 -31.48 -2.87
C LEU A 560 47.12 -32.04 -3.19
N ASN A 561 48.08 -31.18 -3.51
CA ASN A 561 49.48 -31.58 -3.70
C ASN A 561 50.12 -32.09 -2.39
N ASP A 562 49.90 -31.39 -1.28
CA ASP A 562 50.36 -31.80 0.04
C ASP A 562 49.83 -33.21 0.38
N PHE A 563 48.53 -33.48 0.13
CA PHE A 563 47.97 -34.82 0.29
C PHE A 563 48.64 -35.85 -0.63
N LEU A 564 48.80 -35.54 -1.92
CA LEU A 564 49.43 -36.43 -2.89
C LEU A 564 50.84 -36.85 -2.44
N ASP A 565 51.65 -35.90 -1.97
CA ASP A 565 53.02 -36.19 -1.52
C ASP A 565 53.06 -37.07 -0.26
N THR A 566 51.99 -37.12 0.56
CA THR A 566 51.87 -38.08 1.68
C THR A 566 51.48 -39.51 1.27
N VAL A 567 50.88 -39.72 0.09
CA VAL A 567 50.31 -41.03 -0.31
C VAL A 567 50.98 -41.67 -1.52
N LEU A 568 51.65 -40.88 -2.36
CA LEU A 568 52.34 -41.39 -3.55
C LEU A 568 53.58 -42.19 -3.16
N LYS A 569 53.82 -43.30 -3.88
CA LYS A 569 55.07 -44.06 -3.73
C LYS A 569 56.20 -43.33 -4.45
N ASN A 570 57.33 -43.14 -3.77
CA ASN A 570 58.51 -42.42 -4.26
C ASN A 570 58.17 -41.01 -4.81
N PRO A 571 57.54 -40.13 -4.00
CA PRO A 571 56.87 -38.90 -4.47
C PRO A 571 57.78 -38.01 -5.34
N ASN A 572 59.05 -37.82 -4.94
CA ASN A 572 60.08 -37.08 -5.68
C ASN A 572 60.34 -37.53 -7.13
N THR A 573 59.85 -38.71 -7.52
CA THR A 573 60.00 -39.31 -8.86
C THR A 573 58.65 -39.71 -9.47
N ASN A 574 57.54 -39.43 -8.78
CA ASN A 574 56.22 -39.88 -9.14
C ASN A 574 55.55 -38.86 -10.07
N SER A 575 55.10 -39.31 -11.25
CA SER A 575 54.50 -38.43 -12.26
C SER A 575 53.17 -37.79 -11.85
N LEU A 576 52.57 -38.21 -10.72
CA LEU A 576 51.40 -37.59 -10.11
C LEU A 576 51.74 -36.50 -9.06
N SER A 577 52.99 -36.38 -8.61
CA SER A 577 53.38 -35.31 -7.67
C SER A 577 53.28 -33.95 -8.34
N GLY A 578 52.84 -32.93 -7.59
CA GLY A 578 52.58 -31.58 -8.08
C GLY A 578 51.38 -31.42 -9.03
N GLN A 579 50.65 -32.51 -9.38
CA GLN A 579 49.59 -32.47 -10.40
C GLN A 579 48.20 -32.01 -9.89
N GLY A 580 48.07 -31.54 -8.65
CA GLY A 580 46.79 -31.11 -8.08
C GLY A 580 46.05 -30.07 -8.93
N GLU A 581 46.78 -29.11 -9.50
CA GLU A 581 46.25 -28.11 -10.43
C GLU A 581 45.73 -28.75 -11.74
N ALA A 582 46.44 -29.76 -12.27
CA ALA A 582 46.00 -30.49 -13.46
C ALA A 582 44.73 -31.31 -13.19
N PHE A 583 44.61 -31.92 -12.01
CA PHE A 583 43.40 -32.63 -11.58
C PHE A 583 42.20 -31.68 -11.43
N ILE A 584 42.38 -30.52 -10.79
CA ILE A 584 41.32 -29.52 -10.62
C ILE A 584 40.84 -29.00 -11.99
N ASN A 585 41.76 -28.59 -12.87
CA ASN A 585 41.40 -28.07 -14.20
C ASN A 585 40.71 -29.14 -15.06
N ALA A 586 41.19 -30.39 -15.05
CA ALA A 586 40.56 -31.49 -15.78
C ALA A 586 39.15 -31.80 -15.24
N ALA A 587 39.00 -31.85 -13.92
CA ALA A 587 37.72 -32.11 -13.25
C ALA A 587 36.70 -31.01 -13.55
N GLN A 588 37.12 -29.73 -13.49
CA GLN A 588 36.29 -28.58 -13.82
C GLN A 588 35.86 -28.60 -15.29
N LYS A 589 36.82 -28.83 -16.22
CA LYS A 589 36.58 -28.86 -17.67
C LYS A 589 35.55 -29.90 -18.10
N TYR A 590 35.52 -31.06 -17.44
CA TYR A 590 34.61 -32.16 -17.76
C TYR A 590 33.44 -32.30 -16.77
N ASN A 591 33.26 -31.32 -15.88
CA ASN A 591 32.24 -31.26 -14.84
C ASN A 591 32.14 -32.57 -14.01
N ILE A 592 33.28 -33.04 -13.52
CA ILE A 592 33.36 -34.21 -12.64
C ILE A 592 33.96 -33.81 -11.30
N ASP A 593 33.72 -34.62 -10.27
CA ASP A 593 34.25 -34.36 -8.94
C ASP A 593 35.80 -34.52 -8.91
N PRO A 594 36.56 -33.52 -8.41
CA PRO A 594 38.02 -33.56 -8.47
C PRO A 594 38.66 -34.57 -7.52
N LEU A 595 38.08 -34.80 -6.33
CA LEU A 595 38.64 -35.79 -5.40
C LEU A 595 38.32 -37.22 -5.85
N TYR A 596 37.19 -37.42 -6.52
CA TYR A 596 36.93 -38.66 -7.26
C TYR A 596 38.03 -38.91 -8.31
N LEU A 597 38.33 -37.92 -9.16
CA LEU A 597 39.31 -38.09 -10.23
C LEU A 597 40.70 -38.45 -9.68
N VAL A 598 41.11 -37.80 -8.59
CA VAL A 598 42.38 -38.11 -7.89
C VAL A 598 42.34 -39.49 -7.24
N ALA A 599 41.28 -39.82 -6.50
CA ALA A 599 41.12 -41.11 -5.82
C ALA A 599 41.14 -42.28 -6.82
N HIS A 600 40.50 -42.09 -7.97
CA HIS A 600 40.46 -43.05 -9.05
C HIS A 600 41.84 -43.24 -9.68
N ALA A 601 42.56 -42.15 -10.00
CA ALA A 601 43.95 -42.24 -10.50
C ALA A 601 44.89 -42.93 -9.49
N LEU A 602 44.78 -42.62 -8.19
CA LEU A 602 45.57 -43.27 -7.14
C LEU A 602 45.28 -44.77 -7.04
N TRP A 603 44.01 -45.18 -7.22
CA TRP A 603 43.60 -46.59 -7.22
C TRP A 603 44.17 -47.35 -8.41
N GLU A 604 43.88 -46.91 -9.65
CA GLU A 604 44.29 -47.59 -10.89
C GLU A 604 45.81 -47.64 -11.10
N THR A 605 46.56 -46.69 -10.53
CA THR A 605 48.03 -46.63 -10.65
C THR A 605 48.77 -47.29 -9.48
N GLY A 606 48.05 -47.78 -8.47
CA GLY A 606 48.65 -48.28 -7.23
C GLY A 606 49.52 -47.23 -6.55
N TYR A 607 48.98 -46.03 -6.34
CA TYR A 607 49.66 -44.84 -5.79
C TYR A 607 50.81 -44.32 -6.69
N GLY A 608 50.54 -44.23 -8.00
CA GLY A 608 51.48 -43.74 -9.03
C GLY A 608 52.66 -44.68 -9.31
N SER A 609 52.58 -45.96 -8.93
CA SER A 609 53.70 -46.90 -9.03
C SER A 609 53.65 -47.85 -10.24
N SER A 610 52.55 -47.89 -10.99
CA SER A 610 52.39 -48.71 -12.19
C SER A 610 53.33 -48.26 -13.33
N THR A 611 53.65 -49.17 -14.25
CA THR A 611 54.52 -48.86 -15.40
C THR A 611 53.92 -47.79 -16.30
N LEU A 612 52.60 -47.82 -16.52
CA LEU A 612 51.87 -46.84 -17.32
C LEU A 612 51.82 -45.44 -16.66
N SER A 613 51.80 -45.36 -15.32
CA SER A 613 51.79 -44.08 -14.60
C SER A 613 53.18 -43.41 -14.55
N LYS A 614 54.26 -44.18 -14.54
CA LYS A 614 55.64 -43.67 -14.61
C LYS A 614 56.03 -43.09 -15.98
N GLY A 615 55.22 -43.36 -17.00
CA GLY A 615 55.49 -43.04 -18.39
C GLY A 615 56.16 -44.21 -19.13
N VAL A 616 55.70 -44.46 -20.35
CA VAL A 616 56.26 -45.46 -21.26
C VAL A 616 56.82 -44.74 -22.48
N THR A 617 58.12 -44.87 -22.74
CA THR A 617 58.75 -44.35 -23.97
C THR A 617 58.51 -45.32 -25.11
N LEU A 618 57.79 -44.84 -26.13
CA LEU A 618 57.53 -45.57 -27.37
C LEU A 618 58.56 -45.17 -28.44
N THR A 619 59.05 -46.16 -29.18
CA THR A 619 59.88 -45.99 -30.38
C THR A 619 59.14 -46.36 -31.67
N THR A 620 57.93 -46.92 -31.56
CA THR A 620 57.04 -47.24 -32.67
C THR A 620 55.62 -46.75 -32.41
N ASP A 621 54.87 -46.45 -33.47
CA ASP A 621 53.45 -46.12 -33.39
C ASP A 621 52.57 -47.38 -33.20
N HIS A 622 51.26 -47.16 -33.06
CA HIS A 622 50.25 -48.20 -32.91
C HIS A 622 50.06 -49.11 -34.14
N LYS A 623 50.75 -48.85 -35.25
CA LYS A 623 50.76 -49.64 -36.49
C LYS A 623 52.11 -50.35 -36.71
N GLY A 624 53.09 -50.13 -35.82
CA GLY A 624 54.43 -50.70 -35.90
C GLY A 624 55.46 -49.84 -36.67
N ASN A 625 55.10 -48.63 -37.10
CA ASN A 625 56.04 -47.73 -37.78
C ASN A 625 57.02 -47.12 -36.78
N VAL A 626 58.30 -47.00 -37.12
CA VAL A 626 59.30 -46.33 -36.27
C VAL A 626 58.99 -44.83 -36.15
N LEU A 627 59.04 -44.30 -34.93
CA LEU A 627 58.88 -42.87 -34.66
C LEU A 627 60.17 -42.11 -34.94
N GLU A 628 60.07 -40.93 -35.55
CA GLU A 628 61.21 -40.05 -35.83
C GLU A 628 61.95 -39.63 -34.56
N THR A 629 61.20 -39.41 -33.47
CA THR A 629 61.74 -39.23 -32.11
C THR A 629 60.97 -40.13 -31.13
N PRO A 630 61.63 -40.74 -30.12
CA PRO A 630 60.93 -41.50 -29.08
C PRO A 630 59.97 -40.61 -28.28
N VAL A 631 58.75 -41.10 -28.04
CA VAL A 631 57.69 -40.34 -27.33
C VAL A 631 57.32 -41.03 -26.03
N THR A 632 57.50 -40.35 -24.90
CA THR A 632 57.00 -40.81 -23.60
C THR A 632 55.51 -40.48 -23.45
N VAL A 633 54.70 -41.47 -23.09
CA VAL A 633 53.26 -41.34 -22.89
C VAL A 633 52.84 -41.87 -21.51
N TYR A 634 51.79 -41.28 -20.93
CA TYR A 634 51.31 -41.58 -19.59
C TYR A 634 49.85 -42.05 -19.61
N ASN A 635 49.46 -42.98 -18.74
CA ASN A 635 48.08 -43.41 -18.58
C ASN A 635 47.78 -43.72 -17.10
N PHE A 636 46.88 -42.94 -16.51
CA PHE A 636 46.60 -42.96 -15.06
C PHE A 636 45.29 -43.66 -14.67
N PHE A 637 44.52 -44.18 -15.63
CA PHE A 637 43.15 -44.70 -15.38
C PHE A 637 42.91 -46.08 -15.99
N GLY A 638 43.98 -46.79 -16.38
CA GLY A 638 43.91 -48.13 -16.98
C GLY A 638 43.28 -48.19 -18.38
N ILE A 639 43.06 -47.04 -19.03
CA ILE A 639 42.24 -46.96 -20.25
C ILE A 639 42.89 -47.78 -21.37
N ALA A 640 42.12 -48.74 -21.92
CA ALA A 640 42.53 -49.69 -22.96
C ALA A 640 43.70 -50.65 -22.58
N ALA A 641 43.96 -50.86 -21.30
CA ALA A 641 44.90 -51.88 -20.81
C ALA A 641 44.16 -53.20 -20.55
N VAL A 642 44.32 -54.21 -21.43
CA VAL A 642 43.59 -55.50 -21.38
C VAL A 642 44.53 -56.69 -21.15
N ASP A 643 44.00 -57.77 -20.56
CA ASP A 643 44.73 -58.86 -19.88
C ASP A 643 45.97 -59.43 -20.60
N ASN A 644 45.94 -59.57 -21.93
CA ASN A 644 47.06 -60.12 -22.70
C ASN A 644 48.01 -59.06 -23.30
N ASN A 645 47.72 -57.76 -23.12
CA ASN A 645 48.58 -56.67 -23.60
C ASN A 645 48.39 -55.36 -22.81
N VAL A 646 48.54 -55.44 -21.47
CA VAL A 646 48.29 -54.34 -20.54
C VAL A 646 49.13 -53.09 -20.86
N ILE A 647 50.45 -53.26 -21.06
CA ILE A 647 51.38 -52.13 -21.25
C ILE A 647 51.26 -51.56 -22.68
N SER A 648 51.34 -52.40 -23.73
CA SER A 648 51.34 -51.87 -25.10
C SER A 648 49.97 -51.37 -25.54
N GLY A 649 48.85 -51.95 -25.05
CA GLY A 649 47.51 -51.43 -25.29
C GLY A 649 47.30 -50.05 -24.65
N GLY A 650 47.57 -49.94 -23.35
CA GLY A 650 47.42 -48.69 -22.60
C GLY A 650 48.33 -47.55 -23.08
N ALA A 651 49.58 -47.87 -23.47
CA ALA A 651 50.52 -46.90 -24.04
C ALA A 651 50.16 -46.52 -25.49
N SER A 652 49.73 -47.47 -26.33
CA SER A 652 49.23 -47.21 -27.68
C SER A 652 48.04 -46.24 -27.67
N LYS A 653 47.09 -46.44 -26.74
CA LYS A 653 45.96 -45.52 -26.57
C LYS A 653 46.41 -44.13 -26.11
N ALA A 654 47.32 -44.06 -25.13
CA ALA A 654 47.88 -42.81 -24.65
C ALA A 654 48.62 -42.03 -25.77
N TYR A 655 49.30 -42.73 -26.69
CA TYR A 655 49.93 -42.14 -27.86
C TYR A 655 48.90 -41.59 -28.86
N GLN A 656 47.86 -42.37 -29.19
CA GLN A 656 46.78 -41.94 -30.10
C GLN A 656 46.04 -40.69 -29.59
N GLU A 657 45.85 -40.55 -28.28
CA GLU A 657 45.19 -39.41 -27.65
C GLU A 657 46.16 -38.26 -27.28
N GLY A 658 47.45 -38.39 -27.60
CA GLY A 658 48.46 -37.35 -27.39
C GLY A 658 48.85 -37.09 -25.92
N TRP A 659 48.74 -38.09 -25.04
CA TRP A 659 49.00 -38.02 -23.59
C TRP A 659 50.51 -38.01 -23.26
N THR A 660 51.23 -37.05 -23.87
CA THR A 660 52.70 -36.93 -23.81
C THR A 660 53.23 -36.24 -22.55
N THR A 661 52.36 -35.84 -21.63
CA THR A 661 52.71 -35.27 -20.32
C THR A 661 51.70 -35.74 -19.27
N PRO A 662 52.04 -35.71 -17.97
CA PRO A 662 51.10 -36.04 -16.91
C PRO A 662 49.80 -35.22 -16.97
N GLN A 663 49.89 -33.90 -17.13
CA GLN A 663 48.73 -33.01 -17.30
C GLN A 663 47.80 -33.45 -18.43
N LYS A 664 48.35 -33.76 -19.63
CA LYS A 664 47.54 -34.22 -20.77
C LYS A 664 46.88 -35.58 -20.51
N ALA A 665 47.56 -36.48 -19.81
CA ALA A 665 47.01 -37.79 -19.45
C ALA A 665 45.89 -37.69 -18.40
N ILE A 666 46.02 -36.78 -17.43
CA ILE A 666 44.97 -36.47 -16.46
C ILE A 666 43.75 -35.89 -17.18
N GLU A 667 43.95 -34.89 -18.05
CA GLU A 667 42.88 -34.25 -18.82
C GLU A 667 42.17 -35.24 -19.75
N GLY A 668 42.91 -36.01 -20.55
CA GLY A 668 42.34 -36.96 -21.49
C GLY A 668 41.68 -38.17 -20.81
N GLY A 669 42.19 -38.59 -19.65
CA GLY A 669 41.55 -39.60 -18.82
C GLY A 669 40.23 -39.11 -18.23
N ALA A 670 40.21 -37.88 -17.68
CA ALA A 670 39.00 -37.22 -17.19
C ALA A 670 37.94 -37.09 -18.29
N LYS A 671 38.35 -36.66 -19.49
CA LYS A 671 37.49 -36.63 -20.68
C LYS A 671 36.86 -37.99 -20.95
N TRP A 672 37.69 -39.03 -21.06
CA TRP A 672 37.24 -40.37 -21.41
C TRP A 672 36.26 -40.94 -20.37
N ILE A 673 36.55 -40.78 -19.08
CA ILE A 673 35.67 -41.19 -17.98
C ILE A 673 34.32 -40.43 -18.03
N SER A 674 34.37 -39.11 -18.26
CA SER A 674 33.19 -38.26 -18.37
C SER A 674 32.29 -38.69 -19.54
N GLU A 675 32.85 -38.82 -20.73
CA GLU A 675 32.14 -39.18 -21.97
C GLU A 675 31.64 -40.63 -22.00
N ASN A 676 32.34 -41.57 -21.33
CA ASN A 676 32.01 -43.00 -21.40
C ASN A 676 31.15 -43.50 -20.23
N TYR A 677 31.22 -42.88 -19.05
CA TYR A 677 30.50 -43.33 -17.83
C TYR A 677 29.65 -42.23 -17.19
N ILE A 678 30.27 -41.15 -16.73
CA ILE A 678 29.65 -40.22 -15.77
C ILE A 678 28.54 -39.36 -16.42
N HIS A 679 28.84 -38.73 -17.56
CA HIS A 679 27.91 -37.87 -18.30
C HIS A 679 27.32 -38.54 -19.54
N ARG A 680 27.58 -39.84 -19.72
CA ARG A 680 27.05 -40.60 -20.87
C ARG A 680 25.56 -40.85 -20.72
N ALA A 681 24.74 -40.08 -21.46
CA ALA A 681 23.28 -40.11 -21.38
C ALA A 681 22.63 -41.51 -21.40
N LYS A 682 23.22 -42.49 -22.11
CA LYS A 682 22.72 -43.88 -22.16
C LYS A 682 22.84 -44.64 -20.82
N PHE A 683 23.87 -44.35 -20.03
CA PHE A 683 24.22 -45.13 -18.83
C PHE A 683 24.18 -44.32 -17.53
N ASN A 684 24.50 -43.03 -17.59
CA ASN A 684 24.42 -42.06 -16.48
C ASN A 684 25.02 -42.61 -15.16
N GLN A 685 26.24 -43.15 -15.26
CA GLN A 685 26.94 -43.79 -14.14
C GLN A 685 27.65 -42.74 -13.29
N ASN A 686 26.84 -41.85 -12.72
CA ASN A 686 27.22 -40.63 -12.03
C ASN A 686 27.57 -40.82 -10.53
N THR A 687 27.73 -42.05 -10.06
CA THR A 687 28.24 -42.41 -8.72
C THR A 687 29.22 -43.58 -8.85
N LEU A 688 30.19 -43.70 -7.93
CA LEU A 688 31.10 -44.86 -7.89
C LEU A 688 30.34 -46.19 -7.83
N TYR A 689 29.25 -46.23 -7.05
CA TYR A 689 28.38 -47.38 -6.96
C TYR A 689 27.79 -47.72 -8.35
N LYS A 690 27.25 -46.75 -9.11
CA LYS A 690 26.74 -47.01 -10.48
C LYS A 690 27.82 -47.44 -11.46
N MET A 691 29.03 -46.90 -11.36
CA MET A 691 30.16 -47.30 -12.21
C MET A 691 30.54 -48.77 -12.00
N ARG A 692 30.41 -49.30 -10.78
CA ARG A 692 30.68 -50.71 -10.45
C ARG A 692 29.46 -51.62 -10.62
N TRP A 693 28.29 -51.19 -10.18
CA TRP A 693 27.05 -51.96 -10.04
C TRP A 693 25.95 -51.36 -10.93
N TYR A 694 26.21 -51.34 -12.24
CA TYR A 694 25.31 -50.75 -13.24
C TYR A 694 23.89 -51.34 -13.17
N TYR A 695 22.87 -50.47 -13.22
CA TYR A 695 21.47 -50.81 -12.95
C TYR A 695 20.69 -51.42 -14.15
N ASP A 696 21.26 -52.37 -14.90
CA ASP A 696 20.59 -52.99 -16.07
C ASP A 696 20.50 -54.52 -15.98
N THR A 697 19.37 -54.99 -15.43
CA THR A 697 19.06 -56.43 -15.34
C THR A 697 18.61 -57.08 -16.66
N THR A 698 18.61 -56.34 -17.79
CA THR A 698 18.08 -56.79 -19.09
C THR A 698 19.16 -57.03 -20.14
N ASN A 699 20.15 -56.15 -20.28
CA ASN A 699 21.22 -56.28 -21.29
C ASN A 699 22.53 -56.87 -20.74
N GLY A 700 22.48 -57.67 -19.68
CA GLY A 700 23.63 -58.46 -19.21
C GLY A 700 24.71 -57.69 -18.45
N ASN A 701 24.42 -56.51 -17.87
CA ASN A 701 25.31 -55.82 -16.93
C ASN A 701 26.75 -55.54 -17.43
N TRP A 702 26.97 -55.46 -18.74
CA TRP A 702 28.33 -55.44 -19.31
C TRP A 702 29.10 -54.15 -19.02
N HIS A 703 28.44 -52.98 -19.02
CA HIS A 703 29.09 -51.67 -18.90
C HIS A 703 29.40 -51.29 -17.45
N GLN A 704 30.40 -51.96 -16.88
CA GLN A 704 30.96 -51.67 -15.56
C GLN A 704 32.41 -51.25 -15.70
N TYR A 705 32.92 -50.42 -14.78
CA TYR A 705 34.30 -49.94 -14.85
C TYR A 705 35.31 -51.02 -14.45
N ALA A 706 34.97 -51.83 -13.44
CA ALA A 706 35.88 -52.81 -12.84
C ALA A 706 35.20 -54.14 -12.49
N THR A 707 36.02 -55.18 -12.36
CA THR A 707 35.65 -56.54 -11.92
C THR A 707 35.80 -56.74 -10.41
N ASP A 708 36.74 -56.02 -9.77
CA ASP A 708 36.92 -56.02 -8.31
C ASP A 708 35.66 -55.49 -7.60
N ILE A 709 35.04 -56.31 -6.75
CA ILE A 709 33.84 -55.93 -5.98
C ILE A 709 34.10 -54.79 -4.99
N ASN A 710 35.34 -54.63 -4.52
CA ASN A 710 35.73 -53.58 -3.59
C ASN A 710 36.11 -52.25 -4.28
N TRP A 711 36.17 -52.19 -5.62
CA TRP A 711 36.62 -51.02 -6.38
C TRP A 711 35.91 -49.71 -5.97
N SER A 712 34.57 -49.71 -5.91
CA SER A 712 33.80 -48.50 -5.54
C SER A 712 34.12 -48.03 -4.12
N ARG A 713 34.20 -48.99 -3.19
CA ARG A 713 34.47 -48.76 -1.77
C ARG A 713 35.90 -48.31 -1.51
N GLY A 714 36.86 -48.86 -2.26
CA GLY A 714 38.27 -48.48 -2.22
C GLY A 714 38.49 -47.03 -2.62
N ILE A 715 37.93 -46.61 -3.76
CA ILE A 715 38.01 -45.24 -4.25
C ILE A 715 37.25 -44.29 -3.29
N ALA A 716 36.06 -44.68 -2.81
CA ALA A 716 35.33 -43.91 -1.80
C ALA A 716 36.14 -43.69 -0.51
N GLY A 717 36.92 -44.68 -0.08
CA GLY A 717 37.84 -44.56 1.05
C GLY A 717 38.97 -43.54 0.81
N LEU A 718 39.48 -43.44 -0.41
CA LEU A 718 40.45 -42.42 -0.80
C LEU A 718 39.81 -41.02 -0.88
N MET A 719 38.61 -40.90 -1.44
CA MET A 719 37.84 -39.64 -1.44
C MET A 719 37.58 -39.14 -0.02
N TYR A 720 37.17 -40.03 0.90
CA TYR A 720 36.95 -39.68 2.30
C TYR A 720 38.23 -39.17 2.99
N ARG A 721 39.39 -39.79 2.73
CA ARG A 721 40.69 -39.32 3.25
C ARG A 721 41.07 -37.91 2.76
N MET A 722 40.55 -37.50 1.60
CA MET A 722 40.74 -36.16 1.04
C MET A 722 39.58 -35.20 1.33
N SER A 723 38.50 -35.65 1.99
CA SER A 723 37.24 -34.88 2.09
C SER A 723 37.38 -33.53 2.80
N SER A 724 38.37 -33.37 3.69
CA SER A 724 38.72 -32.10 4.32
C SER A 724 39.31 -31.06 3.35
N ILE A 725 39.65 -31.44 2.12
CA ILE A 725 40.19 -30.56 1.06
C ILE A 725 39.06 -29.86 0.29
N TYR A 726 37.82 -30.36 0.31
CA TYR A 726 36.67 -29.62 -0.20
C TYR A 726 36.52 -28.28 0.55
N ASP A 727 36.10 -27.26 -0.18
CA ASP A 727 35.58 -26.05 0.44
C ASP A 727 34.11 -26.27 0.85
N ILE A 728 33.90 -26.91 2.00
CA ILE A 728 32.60 -27.42 2.45
C ILE A 728 31.52 -26.33 2.59
N ASN A 729 31.94 -25.07 2.73
CA ASN A 729 31.06 -23.90 2.85
C ASN A 729 30.57 -23.37 1.48
N SER A 730 31.15 -23.83 0.36
CA SER A 730 30.73 -23.45 -1.00
C SER A 730 30.23 -24.62 -1.86
N VAL A 731 30.22 -25.85 -1.34
CA VAL A 731 29.80 -27.06 -2.08
C VAL A 731 28.71 -27.85 -1.36
N GLN A 732 27.82 -28.45 -2.14
CA GLN A 732 26.82 -29.41 -1.64
C GLN A 732 27.21 -30.86 -1.97
N MET A 733 27.05 -31.75 -1.00
CA MET A 733 27.22 -33.20 -1.17
C MET A 733 25.86 -33.90 -1.29
N THR A 734 25.51 -34.23 -2.52
CA THR A 734 24.31 -35.01 -2.87
C THR A 734 24.69 -36.46 -3.11
N TYR A 735 24.10 -37.38 -2.35
CA TYR A 735 24.31 -38.81 -2.46
C TYR A 735 23.11 -39.46 -3.17
N GLU A 736 23.32 -40.31 -4.16
CA GLU A 736 22.26 -41.05 -4.85
C GLU A 736 22.32 -42.55 -4.51
N VAL A 737 21.30 -43.04 -3.82
CA VAL A 737 21.26 -44.42 -3.29
C VAL A 737 20.20 -45.26 -4.03
N PRO A 738 20.44 -46.57 -4.25
CA PRO A 738 19.45 -47.43 -4.88
C PRO A 738 18.23 -47.66 -3.97
N ASN A 739 17.03 -47.49 -4.52
CA ASN A 739 15.77 -47.86 -3.88
C ASN A 739 15.09 -48.95 -4.71
N TYR A 740 15.32 -50.21 -4.33
CA TYR A 740 14.79 -51.38 -5.02
C TYR A 740 13.29 -51.56 -4.78
N SER A 741 12.58 -52.03 -5.81
CA SER A 741 11.15 -52.35 -5.72
C SER A 741 10.89 -53.37 -4.60
N GLN A 742 10.17 -52.94 -3.55
CA GLN A 742 9.92 -53.73 -2.34
C GLN A 742 9.01 -54.96 -2.54
N ASN A 743 8.33 -55.08 -3.68
CA ASN A 743 7.52 -56.28 -3.94
C ASN A 743 7.21 -56.48 -5.44
N TYR A 744 7.80 -57.53 -6.03
CA TYR A 744 7.41 -58.00 -7.37
C TYR A 744 5.95 -58.50 -7.38
N PHE A 745 5.48 -59.05 -6.24
CA PHE A 745 4.11 -59.51 -6.05
C PHE A 745 3.07 -58.39 -6.18
N VAL A 746 3.26 -57.22 -5.56
CA VAL A 746 2.24 -56.14 -5.59
C VAL A 746 2.09 -55.55 -7.00
N LYS A 747 3.20 -55.33 -7.73
CA LYS A 747 3.12 -54.91 -9.14
C LYS A 747 2.52 -56.00 -10.04
N THR A 748 2.85 -57.27 -9.81
CA THR A 748 2.29 -58.38 -10.59
C THR A 748 0.80 -58.56 -10.30
N ILE A 749 0.35 -58.46 -9.05
CA ILE A 749 -1.07 -58.46 -8.66
C ILE A 749 -1.78 -57.25 -9.27
N ASN A 750 -1.25 -56.03 -9.22
CA ASN A 750 -1.89 -54.88 -9.85
C ASN A 750 -1.96 -55.00 -11.38
N LYS A 751 -0.96 -55.63 -12.02
CA LYS A 751 -0.96 -55.89 -13.46
C LYS A 751 -1.92 -57.02 -13.85
N ILE A 752 -2.05 -58.04 -13.01
CA ILE A 752 -3.06 -59.10 -13.12
C ILE A 752 -4.45 -58.52 -12.89
N LEU A 753 -4.66 -57.65 -11.90
CA LEU A 753 -5.93 -56.97 -11.64
C LEU A 753 -6.31 -55.98 -12.76
N GLN A 754 -5.34 -55.35 -13.45
CA GLN A 754 -5.61 -54.60 -14.69
C GLN A 754 -5.95 -55.49 -15.89
N ILE A 755 -5.54 -56.76 -15.88
CA ILE A 755 -5.86 -57.73 -16.95
C ILE A 755 -7.19 -58.45 -16.65
N ILE A 756 -7.53 -58.66 -15.38
CA ILE A 756 -8.78 -59.31 -14.92
C ILE A 756 -9.92 -58.28 -14.78
N GLY A 757 -9.63 -57.02 -14.42
CA GLY A 757 -10.62 -55.93 -14.36
C GLY A 757 -11.05 -55.38 -15.72
N GLY A 758 -11.04 -56.23 -16.75
CA GLY A 758 -11.38 -55.94 -18.14
C GLY A 758 -12.49 -56.84 -18.71
N GLU A 759 -13.19 -57.60 -17.86
CA GLU A 759 -14.48 -58.26 -18.12
C GLU A 759 -15.48 -57.91 -16.99
#